data_AF-A0A2V9MGQ7-F1
#
_entry.id   AF-A0A2V9MGQ7-F1
#
_cell.length_a   1.000
_cell.length_b   1.000
_cell.length_c   1.000
_cell.angle_alpha   90.00
_cell.angle_beta   90.00
_cell.angle_gamma   90.00
#
_symmetry.space_group_name_H-M   'P 1'
#
loop_
_entity.id
_entity.type
_entity.pdbx_description
1 polymer ?
#
loop_
_entity_poly.entity_id
_entity_poly.type
_entity_poly.pdbx_seq_one_letter_code
_entity_poly.pdbx_strand_id
1 'polypeptide(L)'
;MFNRKNRTFRSFLILIAFLIMAAMTSLHLWTRNPFRSAQAAVQGAAPRSPQDQLIYHNNIGIALLEQFSFREAIAEFAQCLKINARFLPALVNTGLAHFYLQEFPKAQEFLLSALSLDANQPNALFAMGMIYRNQNQMDLALDSFKKILVADPQDSQVLYQIGQIYLKKQDYSQAETYLKKVVELSPYDVAAYYNLATTLIRKGNQAEGQKVMQTFTRLREKGGISSTGTQYGEQGKYMMAIGEYADIKALPTGESPAPAKPIRFVDATESAGIHFQHGARVGAGENNVSFLGSGAAFCDYDNDGFLDLYLANSSADASKAHGALYHNDGKGHFQDVTEKAGIRFTGLGMGAYWGDFNNDGKPDLFLTNYGPNLLYQNNGDGTFIDVTAKAGVGGDQHWHLSAAIADYDHDGDLDIFVGNYIELKEPSEKSEPLRLGAGPPGAGCHLFRNNSNGTFTDVADEAKVKIPHEAITSVAFTDFDNRRDVDFWTVSLQGNHLYSNQRVGTFQDMNAALGPIANLKALSVSVGDYDKDGWMDFALVPHLGGPILVKNHGGTNFSQQNSLPFSVAKPDSAQAWTAQFFDYDNDGDLDLFALTVGNRPEDSKDAGPELWENQGDGKFVNVTEKVGLSQFRGKSYRSATFGDFDNDGDTDILLTVNGGRPVLLRNDGGNQNHWIKVRLQGTNSNKSGIGTKVEVKSGTLWQKVEINGGSGYLSQSPPEVIFGLGNHQSVDVVRLLWPGGVLQSEINLPINQTKLIHELDRKGTSCPLLYTWNGTRYQFVTDFLGGCAIGYLESPGHYNTPDTDEYVKISGRQLQPRDGTYSLKVNNQLEEVLYIDQTELLVLDHPADVDLFPNERLMPEPPYPPFKIYTAKNACPPKAAWDGQGQDVLPLIAKIDRTYPDHFKLLPYKGYAEEHDLILDLGDLSKASNINLLMTAWIDYADSTANFKASQAGAQLIPPYLQVRNAKGQWQTVIPSLGFPAGLPKTMIVDLTGKFLTHDYQVRIVTSMRIYWDQILVNTFPAQPALKQYRLAPQRAELRFGGFPREFSPDGRSPFLYDYDWIDPVAPWKSHTGDYTRFGEVTDLLKSKEDMYVIMRNGDEIQIDFAASQLPPVPAGWARSFFFYADGFGKDMDTHSASPDSVTPLPFHSMSQYPYPATERYPADEAHLEYQRKYNTREVPSILSQLKR
;
A
#
# COMPACT_ATOMS: atom_id res chain seq x y z
N MET A 1 48.80 -35.93 -32.68
CA MET A 1 47.56 -35.13 -32.82
C MET A 1 46.38 -35.58 -31.93
N PHE A 2 46.44 -36.73 -31.24
CA PHE A 2 45.30 -37.22 -30.43
C PHE A 2 45.16 -36.61 -29.02
N ASN A 3 46.16 -35.87 -28.51
CA ASN A 3 46.14 -35.37 -27.12
C ASN A 3 45.67 -33.91 -26.94
N ARG A 4 45.48 -33.14 -28.02
CA ARG A 4 44.96 -31.75 -27.92
C ARG A 4 43.44 -31.67 -27.99
N LYS A 5 42.77 -32.53 -28.76
CA LYS A 5 41.28 -32.53 -28.86
C LYS A 5 40.58 -32.91 -27.56
N ASN A 6 41.16 -33.83 -26.77
CA ASN A 6 40.59 -34.25 -25.48
C ASN A 6 40.69 -33.18 -24.37
N ARG A 7 41.65 -32.25 -24.43
CA ARG A 7 41.72 -31.13 -23.48
C ARG A 7 40.63 -30.09 -23.76
N THR A 8 40.44 -29.70 -25.02
CA THR A 8 39.34 -28.80 -25.42
C THR A 8 37.96 -29.40 -25.15
N PHE A 9 37.75 -30.70 -25.37
CA PHE A 9 36.47 -31.35 -25.09
C PHE A 9 36.18 -31.47 -23.58
N ARG A 10 37.21 -31.74 -22.75
CA ARG A 10 37.07 -31.71 -21.29
C ARG A 10 36.86 -30.30 -20.75
N SER A 11 37.55 -29.29 -21.29
CA SER A 11 37.32 -27.89 -20.91
C SER A 11 35.92 -27.41 -21.29
N PHE A 12 35.39 -27.85 -22.44
CA PHE A 12 34.03 -27.53 -22.88
C PHE A 12 32.96 -28.22 -22.02
N LEU A 13 33.18 -29.49 -21.63
CA LEU A 13 32.31 -30.20 -20.68
C LEU A 13 32.36 -29.61 -19.27
N ILE A 14 33.53 -29.14 -18.81
CA ILE A 14 33.66 -28.45 -17.52
C ILE A 14 32.96 -27.09 -17.56
N LEU A 15 33.04 -26.35 -18.68
CA LEU A 15 32.34 -25.08 -18.86
C LEU A 15 30.81 -25.28 -18.90
N ILE A 16 30.33 -26.32 -19.58
CA ILE A 16 28.90 -26.69 -19.57
C ILE A 16 28.47 -27.15 -18.18
N ALA A 17 29.28 -27.92 -17.46
CA ALA A 17 28.97 -28.32 -16.08
C ALA A 17 28.96 -27.10 -15.14
N PHE A 18 29.83 -26.11 -15.34
CA PHE A 18 29.83 -24.85 -14.59
C PHE A 18 28.64 -23.95 -14.96
N LEU A 19 28.24 -23.90 -16.23
CA LEU A 19 27.05 -23.16 -16.67
C LEU A 19 25.75 -23.83 -16.22
N ILE A 20 25.70 -25.17 -16.18
CA ILE A 20 24.59 -25.93 -15.61
C ILE A 20 24.57 -25.78 -14.09
N MET A 21 25.72 -25.80 -13.39
CA MET A 21 25.77 -25.51 -11.96
C MET A 21 25.37 -24.07 -11.67
N ALA A 22 25.86 -23.09 -12.44
CA ALA A 22 25.51 -21.68 -12.32
C ALA A 22 24.02 -21.47 -12.56
N ALA A 23 23.46 -22.09 -13.62
CA ALA A 23 22.05 -22.09 -13.93
C ALA A 23 21.20 -22.80 -12.85
N MET A 24 21.69 -23.90 -12.28
CA MET A 24 21.03 -24.60 -11.18
C MET A 24 21.14 -23.84 -9.86
N THR A 25 22.23 -23.09 -9.60
CA THR A 25 22.33 -22.20 -8.44
C THR A 25 21.48 -20.95 -8.61
N SER A 26 21.33 -20.39 -9.80
CA SER A 26 20.38 -19.30 -10.07
C SER A 26 18.92 -19.78 -10.04
N LEU A 27 18.63 -21.01 -10.49
CA LEU A 27 17.32 -21.65 -10.30
C LEU A 27 17.05 -21.99 -8.82
N HIS A 28 18.08 -22.36 -8.04
CA HIS A 28 17.98 -22.63 -6.61
C HIS A 28 17.88 -21.36 -5.76
N LEU A 29 18.39 -20.22 -6.23
CA LEU A 29 18.25 -18.93 -5.55
C LEU A 29 16.83 -18.37 -5.70
N TRP A 30 16.12 -18.69 -6.79
CA TRP A 30 14.74 -18.28 -7.05
C TRP A 30 13.66 -19.22 -6.47
N THR A 31 14.03 -20.42 -5.99
CA THR A 31 13.06 -21.44 -5.50
C THR A 31 13.18 -21.74 -4.00
N ARG A 32 13.98 -20.98 -3.25
CA ARG A 32 14.09 -21.18 -1.80
C ARG A 32 12.88 -20.57 -1.10
N ASN A 33 12.13 -21.45 -0.44
CA ASN A 33 11.30 -21.07 0.70
C ASN A 33 12.19 -20.27 1.69
N PRO A 34 11.87 -19.00 1.99
CA PRO A 34 12.71 -18.11 2.81
C PRO A 34 13.07 -18.73 4.18
N PHE A 35 12.23 -19.65 4.67
CA PHE A 35 12.45 -20.44 5.88
C PHE A 35 13.79 -21.21 5.93
N ARG A 36 14.25 -21.81 4.81
CA ARG A 36 15.48 -22.65 4.84
C ARG A 36 16.75 -21.83 4.72
N SER A 37 16.71 -20.66 4.09
CA SER A 37 17.84 -19.72 4.07
C SER A 37 17.98 -18.98 5.40
N ALA A 38 16.87 -18.64 6.06
CA ALA A 38 16.87 -18.02 7.38
C ALA A 38 17.52 -18.90 8.45
N GLN A 39 17.23 -20.21 8.47
CA GLN A 39 17.87 -21.16 9.40
C GLN A 39 19.38 -21.35 9.15
N ALA A 40 19.87 -21.11 7.93
CA ALA A 40 21.28 -21.22 7.60
C ALA A 40 22.10 -19.97 7.98
N ALA A 41 21.46 -18.80 8.05
CA ALA A 41 22.11 -17.53 8.40
C ALA A 41 22.44 -17.39 9.90
N VAL A 42 21.80 -18.18 10.77
CA VAL A 42 22.01 -18.16 12.24
C VAL A 42 23.01 -19.24 12.70
N GLN A 43 23.90 -19.72 11.82
CA GLN A 43 24.96 -20.66 12.21
C GLN A 43 26.16 -19.92 12.82
N GLY A 44 26.02 -19.50 14.08
CA GLY A 44 27.10 -18.86 14.84
C GLY A 44 26.69 -18.25 16.18
N ALA A 45 25.39 -18.08 16.45
CA ALA A 45 24.91 -17.50 17.69
C ALA A 45 25.06 -18.46 18.88
N ALA A 46 25.38 -17.92 20.05
CA ALA A 46 25.34 -18.66 21.31
C ALA A 46 23.92 -19.23 21.55
N PRO A 47 23.78 -20.42 22.16
CA PRO A 47 22.47 -20.99 22.43
C PRO A 47 21.66 -20.06 23.34
N ARG A 48 20.49 -19.62 22.86
CA ARG A 48 19.53 -18.78 23.60
C ARG A 48 19.15 -19.45 24.92
N SER A 49 18.98 -18.66 25.99
CA SER A 49 18.42 -19.17 27.25
C SER A 49 16.99 -19.68 27.04
N PRO A 50 16.43 -20.54 27.91
CA PRO A 50 15.03 -20.96 27.77
C PRO A 50 14.02 -19.79 27.72
N GLN A 51 14.32 -18.69 28.42
CA GLN A 51 13.51 -17.47 28.39
C GLN A 51 13.62 -16.74 27.05
N ASP A 52 14.83 -16.60 26.50
CA ASP A 52 15.04 -15.97 25.19
C ASP A 52 14.43 -16.84 24.06
N GLN A 53 14.50 -18.17 24.18
CA GLN A 53 13.82 -19.08 23.27
C GLN A 53 12.30 -18.91 23.33
N LEU A 54 11.74 -18.76 24.53
CA LEU A 54 10.30 -18.54 24.73
C LEU A 54 9.83 -17.28 23.99
N ILE A 55 10.55 -16.17 24.14
CA ILE A 55 10.21 -14.90 23.50
C ILE A 55 10.47 -14.93 21.99
N TYR A 56 11.60 -15.49 21.56
CA TYR A 56 11.90 -15.69 20.14
C TYR A 56 10.78 -16.44 19.42
N HIS A 57 10.38 -17.61 19.94
CA HIS A 57 9.33 -18.42 19.32
C HIS A 57 7.97 -17.69 19.32
N ASN A 58 7.71 -16.86 20.34
CA ASN A 58 6.50 -16.03 20.35
C ASN A 58 6.55 -14.95 19.26
N ASN A 59 7.67 -14.22 19.14
CA ASN A 59 7.87 -13.19 18.12
C ASN A 59 7.73 -13.77 16.71
N ILE A 60 8.41 -14.88 16.42
CA ILE A 60 8.32 -15.56 15.13
C ILE A 60 6.90 -16.08 14.89
N GLY A 61 6.25 -16.67 15.89
CA GLY A 61 4.86 -17.11 15.78
C GLY A 61 3.89 -15.97 15.42
N ILE A 62 4.06 -14.78 16.01
CA ILE A 62 3.27 -13.59 15.70
C ILE A 62 3.52 -13.13 14.26
N ALA A 63 4.79 -13.03 13.84
CA ALA A 63 5.12 -12.65 12.46
C ALA A 63 4.54 -13.64 11.44
N LEU A 64 4.49 -14.93 11.77
CA LEU A 64 3.87 -15.94 10.93
C LEU A 64 2.34 -15.83 10.88
N LEU A 65 1.69 -15.37 11.95
CA LEU A 65 0.27 -15.01 11.88
C LEU A 65 0.04 -13.83 10.93
N GLU A 66 0.93 -12.84 10.95
CA GLU A 66 0.89 -11.67 10.06
C GLU A 66 1.17 -12.03 8.59
N GLN A 67 2.02 -13.03 8.36
CA GLN A 67 2.24 -13.63 7.05
C GLN A 67 1.14 -14.65 6.67
N PHE A 68 0.04 -14.73 7.43
CA PHE A 68 -1.07 -15.67 7.24
C PHE A 68 -0.65 -17.17 7.24
N SER A 69 0.54 -17.46 7.76
CA SER A 69 1.14 -18.80 7.91
C SER A 69 0.72 -19.41 9.25
N PHE A 70 -0.60 -19.57 9.44
CA PHE A 70 -1.20 -19.95 10.73
C PHE A 70 -0.69 -21.30 11.28
N ARG A 71 -0.39 -22.27 10.42
CA ARG A 71 0.08 -23.61 10.87
C ARG A 71 1.52 -23.55 11.36
N GLU A 72 2.36 -22.81 10.67
CA GLU A 72 3.73 -22.52 11.07
C GLU A 72 3.74 -21.73 12.38
N ALA A 73 2.86 -20.73 12.51
CA ALA A 73 2.67 -20.00 13.77
C ALA A 73 2.29 -20.91 14.94
N ILE A 74 1.33 -21.83 14.75
CA ILE A 74 0.97 -22.85 15.76
C ILE A 74 2.18 -23.70 16.15
N ALA A 75 3.03 -24.08 15.19
CA ALA A 75 4.22 -24.87 15.46
C ALA A 75 5.25 -24.10 16.32
N GLU A 76 5.40 -22.79 16.10
CA GLU A 76 6.24 -21.91 16.91
C GLU A 76 5.66 -21.71 18.32
N PHE A 77 4.37 -21.39 18.45
CA PHE A 77 3.72 -21.29 19.76
C PHE A 77 3.74 -22.61 20.54
N ALA A 78 3.69 -23.75 19.85
CA ALA A 78 3.89 -25.05 20.49
C ALA A 78 5.29 -25.20 21.10
N GLN A 79 6.33 -24.56 20.57
CA GLN A 79 7.63 -24.50 21.23
C GLN A 79 7.57 -23.66 22.51
N CYS A 80 6.88 -22.52 22.48
CA CYS A 80 6.65 -21.72 23.70
C CYS A 80 5.97 -22.55 24.79
N LEU A 81 4.90 -23.28 24.45
CA LEU A 81 4.12 -24.08 25.40
C LEU A 81 4.88 -25.32 25.91
N LYS A 82 5.88 -25.82 25.19
CA LYS A 82 6.80 -26.84 25.71
C LYS A 82 7.73 -26.29 26.80
N ILE A 83 8.18 -25.05 26.64
CA ILE A 83 9.04 -24.37 27.62
C ILE A 83 8.21 -23.97 28.84
N ASN A 84 7.04 -23.35 28.61
CA ASN A 84 6.11 -22.96 29.65
C ASN A 84 4.66 -23.20 29.19
N ALA A 85 4.05 -24.29 29.68
CA ALA A 85 2.68 -24.69 29.32
C ALA A 85 1.59 -23.69 29.78
N ARG A 86 1.93 -22.77 30.68
CA ARG A 86 1.03 -21.70 31.16
C ARG A 86 1.37 -20.33 30.57
N PHE A 87 2.19 -20.28 29.51
CA PHE A 87 2.54 -19.02 28.85
C PHE A 87 1.32 -18.45 28.13
N LEU A 88 0.68 -17.47 28.79
CA LEU A 88 -0.58 -16.88 28.37
C LEU A 88 -0.57 -16.34 26.93
N PRO A 89 0.47 -15.60 26.46
CA PRO A 89 0.52 -15.14 25.07
C PRO A 89 0.42 -16.29 24.06
N ALA A 90 1.19 -17.36 24.23
CA ALA A 90 1.16 -18.49 23.30
C ALA A 90 -0.17 -19.25 23.33
N LEU A 91 -0.83 -19.39 24.50
CA LEU A 91 -2.17 -19.98 24.57
C LEU A 91 -3.17 -19.18 23.75
N VAL A 92 -3.19 -17.85 23.94
CA VAL A 92 -4.11 -16.96 23.22
C VAL A 92 -3.80 -16.97 21.73
N ASN A 93 -2.54 -16.79 21.35
CA ASN A 93 -2.12 -16.71 19.95
C ASN A 93 -2.35 -18.04 19.22
N THR A 94 -2.16 -19.18 19.88
CA THR A 94 -2.55 -20.50 19.33
C THR A 94 -4.07 -20.61 19.14
N GLY A 95 -4.85 -20.11 20.10
CA GLY A 95 -6.29 -20.01 19.99
C GLY A 95 -6.75 -19.16 18.80
N LEU A 96 -6.13 -17.99 18.60
CA LEU A 96 -6.36 -17.11 17.46
C LEU A 96 -5.96 -17.78 16.14
N ALA A 97 -4.80 -18.43 16.08
CA ALA A 97 -4.35 -19.15 14.89
C ALA A 97 -5.37 -20.23 14.45
N HIS A 98 -5.85 -21.04 15.40
CA HIS A 98 -6.91 -22.02 15.13
C HIS A 98 -8.24 -21.36 14.76
N PHE A 99 -8.57 -20.20 15.35
CA PHE A 99 -9.75 -19.43 14.97
C PHE A 99 -9.69 -19.02 13.50
N TYR A 100 -8.56 -18.49 13.02
CA TYR A 100 -8.39 -18.09 11.63
C TYR A 100 -8.33 -19.27 10.65
N LEU A 101 -7.85 -20.45 11.10
CA LEU A 101 -7.99 -21.72 10.39
C LEU A 101 -9.42 -22.29 10.41
N GLN A 102 -10.37 -21.63 11.10
CA GLN A 102 -11.74 -22.09 11.35
C GLN A 102 -11.83 -23.42 12.11
N GLU A 103 -10.78 -23.78 12.85
CA GLU A 103 -10.71 -24.96 13.71
C GLU A 103 -11.31 -24.64 15.11
N PHE A 104 -12.56 -24.14 15.16
CA PHE A 104 -13.16 -23.56 16.37
C PHE A 104 -13.11 -24.43 17.63
N PRO A 105 -13.33 -25.77 17.60
CA PRO A 105 -13.20 -26.59 18.80
C PRO A 105 -11.79 -26.55 19.41
N LYS A 106 -10.75 -26.53 18.57
CA LYS A 106 -9.37 -26.39 19.06
C LYS A 106 -9.09 -24.98 19.55
N ALA A 107 -9.59 -23.97 18.84
CA ALA A 107 -9.49 -22.58 19.30
C ALA A 107 -10.06 -22.42 20.72
N GLN A 108 -11.26 -22.95 20.97
CA GLN A 108 -11.90 -22.91 22.29
C GLN A 108 -11.06 -23.59 23.38
N GLU A 109 -10.40 -24.71 23.09
CA GLU A 109 -9.54 -25.41 24.07
C GLU A 109 -8.43 -24.49 24.61
N PHE A 110 -7.71 -23.83 23.70
CA PHE A 110 -6.62 -22.92 24.07
C PHE A 110 -7.14 -21.62 24.70
N LEU A 111 -8.22 -21.05 24.19
CA LEU A 111 -8.80 -19.80 24.70
C LEU A 111 -9.42 -19.97 26.10
N LEU A 112 -10.10 -21.09 26.37
CA LEU A 112 -10.60 -21.41 27.71
C LEU A 112 -9.45 -21.67 28.69
N SER A 113 -8.37 -22.30 28.22
CA SER A 113 -7.15 -22.46 29.02
C SER A 113 -6.54 -21.10 29.38
N ALA A 114 -6.46 -20.17 28.44
CA ALA A 114 -6.04 -18.79 28.70
C ALA A 114 -6.96 -18.07 29.70
N LEU A 115 -8.28 -18.18 29.54
CA LEU A 115 -9.27 -17.57 30.46
C LEU A 115 -9.26 -18.18 31.86
N SER A 116 -8.74 -19.41 32.02
CA SER A 116 -8.52 -20.01 33.34
C SER A 116 -7.33 -19.38 34.08
N LEU A 117 -6.39 -18.78 33.35
CA LEU A 117 -5.25 -18.04 33.89
C LEU A 117 -5.61 -16.58 34.15
N ASP A 118 -6.33 -15.95 33.22
CA ASP A 118 -6.86 -14.60 33.33
C ASP A 118 -8.28 -14.54 32.78
N ALA A 119 -9.27 -14.51 33.68
CA ALA A 119 -10.69 -14.52 33.34
C ALA A 119 -11.16 -13.26 32.60
N ASN A 120 -10.37 -12.18 32.64
CA ASN A 120 -10.69 -10.90 32.01
C ASN A 120 -9.81 -10.60 30.79
N GLN A 121 -9.04 -11.58 30.30
CA GLN A 121 -8.14 -11.38 29.17
C GLN A 121 -8.93 -10.99 27.90
N PRO A 122 -8.81 -9.75 27.41
CA PRO A 122 -9.73 -9.20 26.41
C PRO A 122 -9.65 -9.89 25.04
N ASN A 123 -8.48 -10.30 24.54
CA ASN A 123 -8.39 -11.00 23.26
C ASN A 123 -9.05 -12.38 23.32
N ALA A 124 -8.88 -13.10 24.43
CA ALA A 124 -9.50 -14.39 24.61
C ALA A 124 -11.02 -14.27 24.76
N LEU A 125 -11.49 -13.28 25.53
CA LEU A 125 -12.92 -12.96 25.62
C LEU A 125 -13.50 -12.57 24.27
N PHE A 126 -12.80 -11.74 23.49
CA PHE A 126 -13.27 -11.29 22.18
C PHE A 126 -13.37 -12.49 21.22
N ALA A 127 -12.30 -13.28 21.12
CA ALA A 127 -12.27 -14.47 20.27
C ALA A 127 -13.34 -15.49 20.67
N MET A 128 -13.56 -15.72 21.98
CA MET A 128 -14.67 -16.55 22.47
C MET A 128 -16.03 -15.96 22.09
N GLY A 129 -16.21 -14.64 22.23
CA GLY A 129 -17.41 -13.93 21.81
C GLY A 129 -17.73 -14.12 20.32
N MET A 130 -16.69 -14.02 19.47
CA MET A 130 -16.77 -14.29 18.04
C MET A 130 -17.14 -15.75 17.74
N ILE A 131 -16.51 -16.72 18.42
CA ILE A 131 -16.82 -18.14 18.25
C ILE A 131 -18.27 -18.44 18.66
N TYR A 132 -18.71 -17.96 19.82
CA TYR A 132 -20.08 -18.13 20.30
C TYR A 132 -21.10 -17.53 19.32
N ARG A 133 -20.81 -16.34 18.77
CA ARG A 133 -21.68 -15.76 17.75
C ARG A 133 -21.75 -16.60 16.48
N ASN A 134 -20.62 -17.10 15.99
CA ASN A 134 -20.55 -18.00 14.83
C ASN A 134 -21.33 -19.30 15.06
N GLN A 135 -21.37 -19.79 16.30
CA GLN A 135 -22.15 -20.95 16.73
C GLN A 135 -23.62 -20.61 17.07
N ASN A 136 -24.06 -19.39 16.78
CA ASN A 136 -25.40 -18.87 17.08
C ASN A 136 -25.77 -18.84 18.58
N GLN A 137 -24.77 -18.78 19.48
CA GLN A 137 -24.92 -18.70 20.94
C GLN A 137 -24.86 -17.24 21.41
N MET A 138 -25.89 -16.46 21.07
CA MET A 138 -25.89 -15.00 21.21
C MET A 138 -25.69 -14.48 22.64
N ASP A 139 -26.24 -15.15 23.65
CA ASP A 139 -26.14 -14.70 25.05
C ASP A 139 -24.73 -14.88 25.62
N LEU A 140 -24.04 -15.97 25.25
CA LEU A 140 -22.64 -16.19 25.63
C LEU A 140 -21.70 -15.19 24.93
N ALA A 141 -21.99 -14.88 23.66
CA ALA A 141 -21.26 -13.86 22.93
C ALA A 141 -21.39 -12.49 23.60
N LEU A 142 -22.61 -12.10 23.97
CA LEU A 142 -22.90 -10.84 24.65
C LEU A 142 -22.18 -10.72 26.01
N ASP A 143 -22.20 -11.78 26.82
CA ASP A 143 -21.47 -11.80 28.11
C ASP A 143 -19.97 -11.58 27.92
N SER A 144 -19.38 -12.24 26.91
CA SER A 144 -17.96 -12.12 26.61
C SER A 144 -17.58 -10.70 26.21
N PHE A 145 -18.34 -10.07 25.29
CA PHE A 145 -18.08 -8.69 24.86
C PHE A 145 -18.31 -7.66 25.96
N LYS A 146 -19.35 -7.83 26.78
CA LYS A 146 -19.63 -6.90 27.89
C LYS A 146 -18.54 -6.90 28.96
N LYS A 147 -17.89 -8.05 29.20
CA LYS A 147 -16.73 -8.12 30.11
C LYS A 147 -15.57 -7.24 29.63
N ILE A 148 -15.35 -7.16 28.31
CA ILE A 148 -14.31 -6.30 27.73
C ILE A 148 -14.65 -4.82 27.99
N LEU A 149 -15.91 -4.41 27.80
CA LEU A 149 -16.35 -3.03 28.03
C LEU A 149 -16.24 -2.56 29.49
N VAL A 150 -16.07 -3.47 30.46
CA VAL A 150 -15.77 -3.08 31.85
C VAL A 150 -14.40 -2.41 31.94
N ALA A 151 -13.43 -2.92 31.18
CA ALA A 151 -12.07 -2.36 31.13
C ALA A 151 -11.92 -1.29 30.03
N ASP A 152 -12.60 -1.45 28.90
CA ASP A 152 -12.51 -0.54 27.75
C ASP A 152 -13.91 -0.12 27.26
N PRO A 153 -14.58 0.82 27.95
CA PRO A 153 -15.96 1.19 27.67
C PRO A 153 -16.16 1.97 26.36
N GLN A 154 -15.09 2.47 25.74
CA GLN A 154 -15.14 3.27 24.51
C GLN A 154 -14.62 2.48 23.30
N ASP A 155 -14.36 1.17 23.42
CA ASP A 155 -13.94 0.38 22.26
C ASP A 155 -15.09 0.27 21.24
N SER A 156 -14.97 1.03 20.15
CA SER A 156 -16.00 1.13 19.12
C SER A 156 -16.30 -0.22 18.48
N GLN A 157 -15.30 -1.10 18.36
CA GLN A 157 -15.47 -2.42 17.77
C GLN A 157 -16.26 -3.37 18.68
N VAL A 158 -15.96 -3.43 19.98
CA VAL A 158 -16.75 -4.24 20.93
C VAL A 158 -18.18 -3.73 21.02
N LEU A 159 -18.37 -2.40 21.12
CA LEU A 159 -19.70 -1.76 21.11
C LEU A 159 -20.47 -2.14 19.84
N TYR A 160 -19.77 -2.15 18.71
CA TYR A 160 -20.33 -2.53 17.43
C TYR A 160 -20.80 -3.99 17.41
N GLN A 161 -19.96 -4.95 17.84
CA GLN A 161 -20.33 -6.36 17.91
C GLN A 161 -21.55 -6.60 18.82
N ILE A 162 -21.68 -5.86 19.92
CA ILE A 162 -22.86 -5.88 20.79
C ILE A 162 -24.09 -5.33 20.09
N GLY A 163 -23.96 -4.19 19.39
CA GLY A 163 -25.02 -3.60 18.59
C GLY A 163 -25.57 -4.58 17.55
N GLN A 164 -24.67 -5.35 16.91
CA GLN A 164 -25.08 -6.39 15.98
C GLN A 164 -25.90 -7.51 16.62
N ILE A 165 -25.42 -8.05 17.74
CA ILE A 165 -26.08 -9.15 18.45
C ILE A 165 -27.50 -8.73 18.83
N TYR A 166 -27.69 -7.50 19.33
CA TYR A 166 -29.01 -7.00 19.68
C TYR A 166 -29.93 -6.85 18.48
N LEU A 167 -29.40 -6.41 17.34
CA LEU A 167 -30.21 -6.33 16.14
C LEU A 167 -30.63 -7.71 15.62
N LYS A 168 -29.74 -8.71 15.71
CA LYS A 168 -30.06 -10.12 15.40
C LYS A 168 -31.10 -10.73 16.33
N LYS A 169 -31.10 -10.29 17.59
CA LYS A 169 -32.14 -10.62 18.57
C LYS A 169 -33.43 -9.78 18.38
N GLN A 170 -33.45 -8.87 17.40
CA GLN A 170 -34.55 -7.93 17.13
C GLN A 170 -34.86 -6.96 18.29
N ASP A 171 -33.90 -6.73 19.19
CA ASP A 171 -33.99 -5.70 20.23
C ASP A 171 -33.42 -4.38 19.69
N TYR A 172 -34.24 -3.70 18.89
CA TYR A 172 -33.84 -2.47 18.21
C TYR A 172 -33.53 -1.31 19.18
N SER A 173 -34.03 -1.35 20.42
CA SER A 173 -33.74 -0.29 21.40
C SER A 173 -32.32 -0.38 21.93
N GLN A 174 -31.87 -1.60 22.24
CA GLN A 174 -30.47 -1.81 22.62
C GLN A 174 -29.55 -1.60 21.42
N ALA A 175 -29.89 -2.15 20.24
CA ALA A 175 -29.09 -1.96 19.03
C ALA A 175 -28.85 -0.47 18.70
N GLU A 176 -29.88 0.37 18.79
CA GLU A 176 -29.76 1.82 18.57
C GLU A 176 -28.79 2.47 19.56
N THR A 177 -28.84 2.06 20.84
CA THR A 177 -28.01 2.64 21.90
C THR A 177 -26.53 2.42 21.62
N TYR A 178 -26.13 1.18 21.31
CA TYR A 178 -24.75 0.84 21.02
C TYR A 178 -24.29 1.41 19.67
N LEU A 179 -25.10 1.30 18.61
CA LEU A 179 -24.73 1.80 17.27
C LEU A 179 -24.62 3.33 17.22
N LYS A 180 -25.42 4.06 17.99
CA LYS A 180 -25.23 5.52 18.17
C LYS A 180 -23.88 5.84 18.77
N LYS A 181 -23.47 5.10 19.81
CA LYS A 181 -22.16 5.27 20.42
C LYS A 181 -21.03 4.98 19.43
N VAL A 182 -21.19 3.97 18.58
CA VAL A 182 -20.20 3.68 17.53
C VAL A 182 -20.07 4.84 16.55
N VAL A 183 -21.17 5.38 16.00
CA VAL A 183 -21.07 6.50 15.06
C VAL A 183 -20.61 7.81 15.73
N GLU A 184 -20.73 7.95 17.05
CA GLU A 184 -20.10 9.05 17.80
C GLU A 184 -18.58 8.88 17.89
N LEU A 185 -18.11 7.64 18.14
CA LEU A 185 -16.69 7.31 18.29
C LEU A 185 -15.97 7.11 16.95
N SER A 186 -16.71 6.74 15.92
CA SER A 186 -16.23 6.43 14.58
C SER A 186 -17.20 7.05 13.55
N PRO A 187 -17.23 8.38 13.42
CA PRO A 187 -18.20 9.13 12.62
C PRO A 187 -18.09 8.93 11.11
N TYR A 188 -17.15 8.10 10.65
CA TYR A 188 -16.94 7.74 9.25
C TYR A 188 -17.12 6.24 9.00
N ASP A 189 -17.46 5.46 10.02
CA ASP A 189 -17.76 4.03 9.85
C ASP A 189 -19.08 3.86 9.10
N VAL A 190 -18.95 3.74 7.78
CA VAL A 190 -20.05 3.61 6.82
C VAL A 190 -21.01 2.51 7.26
N ALA A 191 -20.47 1.44 7.83
CA ALA A 191 -21.25 0.30 8.21
C ALA A 191 -22.02 0.52 9.51
N ALA A 192 -21.45 1.22 10.49
CA ALA A 192 -22.21 1.67 11.67
C ALA A 192 -23.39 2.57 11.30
N TYR A 193 -23.23 3.49 10.34
CA TYR A 193 -24.33 4.33 9.86
C TYR A 193 -25.44 3.52 9.18
N TYR A 194 -25.10 2.57 8.30
CA TYR A 194 -26.12 1.73 7.65
C TYR A 194 -26.94 0.95 8.68
N ASN A 195 -26.27 0.40 9.70
CA ASN A 195 -26.93 -0.42 10.71
C ASN A 195 -27.74 0.42 11.69
N LEU A 196 -27.27 1.59 12.07
CA LEU A 196 -28.06 2.54 12.84
C LEU A 196 -29.31 2.98 12.06
N ALA A 197 -29.16 3.31 10.78
CA ALA A 197 -30.28 3.68 9.92
C ALA A 197 -31.31 2.54 9.82
N THR A 198 -30.86 1.32 9.57
CA THR A 198 -31.72 0.14 9.48
C THR A 198 -32.43 -0.13 10.82
N THR A 199 -31.71 0.00 11.94
CA THR A 199 -32.28 -0.12 13.30
C THR A 199 -33.41 0.87 13.52
N LEU A 200 -33.17 2.14 13.20
CA LEU A 200 -34.15 3.22 13.38
C LEU A 200 -35.40 2.99 12.52
N ILE A 201 -35.22 2.57 11.27
CA ILE A 201 -36.32 2.24 10.36
C ILE A 201 -37.14 1.05 10.90
N ARG A 202 -36.48 -0.05 11.29
CA ARG A 202 -37.15 -1.24 11.85
C ARG A 202 -37.84 -0.97 13.19
N LYS A 203 -37.33 -0.01 13.98
CA LYS A 203 -37.96 0.47 15.22
C LYS A 203 -39.17 1.39 14.98
N GLY A 204 -39.40 1.84 13.74
CA GLY A 204 -40.51 2.73 13.36
C GLY A 204 -40.16 4.22 13.32
N ASN A 205 -38.90 4.61 13.51
CA ASN A 205 -38.43 5.99 13.39
C ASN A 205 -37.91 6.28 11.97
N GLN A 206 -38.84 6.32 11.02
CA GLN A 206 -38.51 6.37 9.60
C GLN A 206 -37.80 7.67 9.17
N ALA A 207 -38.18 8.82 9.74
CA ALA A 207 -37.60 10.11 9.38
C ALA A 207 -36.12 10.21 9.80
N GLU A 208 -35.79 9.85 11.04
CA GLU A 208 -34.40 9.86 11.51
C GLU A 208 -33.58 8.77 10.80
N GLY A 209 -34.15 7.58 10.60
CA GLY A 209 -33.50 6.51 9.86
C GLY A 209 -33.14 6.90 8.42
N GLN A 210 -34.00 7.65 7.72
CA GLN A 210 -33.70 8.19 6.39
C GLN A 210 -32.57 9.23 6.41
N LYS A 211 -32.52 10.10 7.43
CA LYS A 211 -31.43 11.07 7.59
C LYS A 211 -30.08 10.40 7.85
N VAL A 212 -30.05 9.37 8.70
CA VAL A 212 -28.84 8.56 8.94
C VAL A 212 -28.44 7.81 7.66
N MET A 213 -29.41 7.30 6.89
CA MET A 213 -29.15 6.64 5.59
C MET A 213 -28.56 7.60 4.53
N GLN A 214 -28.99 8.86 4.51
CA GLN A 214 -28.37 9.90 3.66
C GLN A 214 -26.92 10.15 4.06
N THR A 215 -26.62 10.13 5.36
CA THR A 215 -25.25 10.27 5.87
C THR A 215 -24.37 9.10 5.44
N PHE A 216 -24.88 7.86 5.58
CA PHE A 216 -24.26 6.66 5.02
C PHE A 216 -23.94 6.81 3.53
N THR A 217 -24.93 7.24 2.74
CA THR A 217 -24.79 7.38 1.28
C THR A 217 -23.69 8.37 0.93
N ARG A 218 -23.69 9.55 1.56
CA ARG A 218 -22.67 10.59 1.37
C ARG A 218 -21.27 10.13 1.78
N LEU A 219 -21.15 9.39 2.88
CA LEU A 219 -19.85 8.85 3.32
C LEU A 219 -19.32 7.82 2.33
N ARG A 220 -20.20 6.94 1.84
CA ARG A 220 -19.86 5.92 0.83
C ARG A 220 -19.45 6.56 -0.51
N GLU A 221 -20.16 7.58 -0.98
CA GLU A 221 -19.83 8.32 -2.22
C GLU A 221 -18.46 9.02 -2.17
N LYS A 222 -17.95 9.29 -0.97
CA LYS A 222 -16.66 9.94 -0.75
C LYS A 222 -15.51 8.95 -0.48
N GLY A 223 -15.72 7.64 -0.63
CA GLY A 223 -14.69 6.64 -0.35
C GLY A 223 -14.59 6.22 1.13
N GLY A 224 -15.63 6.48 1.94
CA GLY A 224 -15.65 6.05 3.34
C GLY A 224 -15.50 4.54 3.50
N ILE A 225 -14.65 4.12 4.44
CA ILE A 225 -14.32 2.72 4.72
C ILE A 225 -15.10 2.17 5.91
N SER A 226 -15.13 0.84 6.04
CA SER A 226 -15.61 0.18 7.25
C SER A 226 -14.43 -0.03 8.22
N SER A 227 -14.67 0.22 9.51
CA SER A 227 -13.60 0.15 10.51
C SER A 227 -13.17 -1.28 10.87
N THR A 228 -13.85 -2.33 10.36
CA THR A 228 -13.53 -3.71 10.72
C THR A 228 -13.70 -4.69 9.57
N GLY A 229 -12.64 -5.47 9.35
CA GLY A 229 -12.62 -6.64 8.50
C GLY A 229 -12.69 -7.94 9.29
N THR A 230 -12.28 -9.03 8.64
CA THR A 230 -12.46 -10.41 9.14
C THR A 230 -11.19 -11.21 9.14
N GLN A 231 -10.15 -10.62 8.59
CA GLN A 231 -8.85 -11.20 8.58
C GLN A 231 -8.06 -10.79 9.82
N TYR A 232 -6.98 -11.52 10.03
CA TYR A 232 -5.94 -11.08 10.93
C TYR A 232 -5.47 -9.69 10.49
N GLY A 233 -5.48 -8.71 11.40
CA GLY A 233 -5.23 -7.30 11.08
C GLY A 233 -6.47 -6.40 11.21
N GLU A 234 -7.66 -6.97 11.06
CA GLU A 234 -8.84 -6.15 10.70
C GLU A 234 -10.04 -6.31 11.62
N GLN A 235 -10.10 -7.37 12.42
CA GLN A 235 -11.21 -7.59 13.36
C GLN A 235 -11.13 -6.72 14.63
N GLY A 236 -10.22 -5.75 14.66
CA GLY A 236 -9.89 -4.91 15.80
C GLY A 236 -8.73 -5.49 16.63
N LYS A 237 -8.21 -4.65 17.53
CA LYS A 237 -6.98 -4.93 18.32
C LYS A 237 -7.02 -6.24 19.12
N TYR A 238 -8.20 -6.69 19.54
CA TYR A 238 -8.37 -7.93 20.32
C TYR A 238 -8.31 -9.23 19.51
N MET A 239 -8.34 -9.13 18.18
CA MET A 239 -8.19 -10.28 17.29
C MET A 239 -6.81 -10.35 16.62
N MET A 240 -5.89 -9.53 17.11
CA MET A 240 -4.47 -9.57 16.81
C MET A 240 -3.74 -10.46 17.80
N ALA A 241 -2.65 -11.07 17.36
CA ALA A 241 -1.76 -11.78 18.24
C ALA A 241 -1.14 -10.80 19.22
N ILE A 242 -1.01 -11.24 20.47
CA ILE A 242 -0.56 -10.38 21.54
C ILE A 242 0.97 -10.42 21.58
N GLY A 243 1.58 -9.25 21.34
CA GLY A 243 3.02 -9.02 21.50
C GLY A 243 3.41 -8.53 22.89
N GLU A 244 2.51 -7.88 23.63
CA GLU A 244 2.82 -7.19 24.88
C GLU A 244 1.95 -7.68 26.02
N TYR A 245 2.49 -8.59 26.84
CA TYR A 245 1.91 -8.94 28.12
C TYR A 245 2.67 -8.27 29.25
N ALA A 246 1.98 -7.98 30.37
CA ALA A 246 2.64 -7.65 31.63
C ALA A 246 3.70 -8.70 31.99
N ASP A 247 3.45 -9.98 31.68
CA ASP A 247 4.42 -11.07 31.88
C ASP A 247 5.68 -10.92 31.03
N ILE A 248 5.58 -10.38 29.80
CA ILE A 248 6.72 -10.11 28.90
C ILE A 248 7.41 -8.79 29.31
N LYS A 249 6.65 -7.74 29.61
CA LYS A 249 7.17 -6.45 30.12
C LYS A 249 7.83 -6.58 31.51
N ALA A 250 7.42 -7.56 32.31
CA ALA A 250 8.02 -7.86 33.61
C ALA A 250 9.26 -8.75 33.52
N LEU A 251 9.52 -9.37 32.36
CA LEU A 251 10.83 -9.94 32.11
C LEU A 251 11.83 -8.78 32.01
N PRO A 252 13.00 -8.87 32.65
CA PRO A 252 14.03 -7.88 32.42
C PRO A 252 14.29 -7.83 30.91
N THR A 253 14.07 -6.66 30.30
CA THR A 253 14.85 -6.26 29.14
C THR A 253 16.29 -6.39 29.63
N GLY A 254 17.05 -7.35 29.07
CA GLY A 254 18.42 -7.54 29.53
C GLY A 254 19.10 -6.18 29.49
N GLU A 255 19.65 -5.69 30.60
CA GLU A 255 20.33 -4.39 30.62
C GLU A 255 21.33 -4.39 29.45
N SER A 256 21.12 -3.49 28.49
CA SER A 256 22.15 -3.19 27.50
C SER A 256 23.37 -2.77 28.31
N PRO A 257 24.50 -3.49 28.23
CA PRO A 257 25.66 -3.16 29.02
C PRO A 257 26.08 -1.77 28.63
N ALA A 258 26.45 -0.96 29.63
CA ALA A 258 27.03 0.33 29.36
C ALA A 258 28.18 0.16 28.34
N PRO A 259 28.27 1.05 27.33
CA PRO A 259 29.26 0.93 26.28
C PRO A 259 30.66 0.81 26.88
N ALA A 260 31.45 -0.14 26.36
CA ALA A 260 32.75 -0.48 26.92
C ALA A 260 33.75 0.70 26.85
N LYS A 261 33.54 1.62 25.91
CA LYS A 261 34.23 2.90 25.78
C LYS A 261 33.23 4.05 25.89
N PRO A 262 33.62 5.20 26.47
CA PRO A 262 32.76 6.38 26.50
C PRO A 262 32.40 6.85 25.09
N ILE A 263 31.12 7.04 24.84
CA ILE A 263 30.59 7.64 23.61
C ILE A 263 30.91 9.13 23.58
N ARG A 264 31.34 9.65 22.43
CA ARG A 264 31.71 11.07 22.26
C ARG A 264 31.28 11.60 20.91
N PHE A 265 30.63 12.76 20.92
CA PHE A 265 30.42 13.54 19.70
C PHE A 265 31.67 14.37 19.38
N VAL A 266 32.20 14.20 18.17
CA VAL A 266 33.44 14.83 17.69
C VAL A 266 33.15 15.69 16.45
N ASP A 267 33.74 16.87 16.38
CA ASP A 267 33.62 17.74 15.20
C ASP A 267 34.37 17.13 14.00
N ALA A 268 33.63 16.58 13.05
CA ALA A 268 34.14 15.98 11.82
C ALA A 268 34.08 16.93 10.62
N THR A 269 33.60 18.17 10.79
CA THR A 269 33.27 19.10 9.70
C THR A 269 34.40 19.30 8.70
N GLU A 270 35.60 19.62 9.20
CA GLU A 270 36.76 19.91 8.35
C GLU A 270 37.33 18.62 7.73
N SER A 271 37.38 17.52 8.48
CA SER A 271 37.85 16.22 7.96
C SER A 271 36.91 15.62 6.92
N ALA A 272 35.62 15.93 7.01
CA ALA A 272 34.60 15.51 6.07
C ALA A 272 34.52 16.44 4.83
N GLY A 273 35.38 17.47 4.71
CA GLY A 273 35.44 18.32 3.51
C GLY A 273 34.34 19.39 3.42
N ILE A 274 33.62 19.67 4.52
CA ILE A 274 32.54 20.66 4.52
C ILE A 274 33.12 22.06 4.77
N HIS A 275 33.15 22.90 3.74
CA HIS A 275 33.72 24.25 3.80
C HIS A 275 32.67 25.37 3.70
N PHE A 276 31.38 25.01 3.68
CA PHE A 276 30.25 25.94 3.58
C PHE A 276 30.22 26.96 4.73
N GLN A 277 29.69 28.17 4.46
CA GLN A 277 29.45 29.18 5.48
C GLN A 277 28.07 29.82 5.29
N HIS A 278 27.21 29.68 6.30
CA HIS A 278 25.91 30.32 6.29
C HIS A 278 26.05 31.83 6.34
N GLY A 279 25.22 32.52 5.56
CA GLY A 279 25.28 33.97 5.44
C GLY A 279 24.35 34.74 6.38
N ALA A 280 23.59 34.05 7.23
CA ALA A 280 22.67 34.67 8.18
C ALA A 280 23.43 35.50 9.24
N ARG A 281 22.96 36.71 9.55
CA ARG A 281 23.65 37.59 10.52
C ARG A 281 23.52 37.08 11.97
N VAL A 282 24.67 36.92 12.64
CA VAL A 282 24.74 36.66 14.09
C VAL A 282 24.16 37.84 14.87
N GLY A 283 23.29 37.58 15.85
CA GLY A 283 22.68 38.61 16.69
C GLY A 283 21.71 39.54 15.96
N ALA A 284 21.24 39.14 14.77
CA ALA A 284 20.13 39.83 14.13
C ALA A 284 18.92 39.82 15.08
N GLY A 285 18.30 40.98 15.29
CA GLY A 285 17.05 41.02 16.06
C GLY A 285 15.96 40.24 15.33
N GLU A 286 14.94 39.80 16.09
CA GLU A 286 13.71 39.10 15.64
C GLU A 286 13.10 39.66 14.35
N ASN A 287 13.38 40.93 14.10
CA ASN A 287 12.97 41.73 12.98
C ASN A 287 13.68 41.47 11.63
N ASN A 288 14.60 40.52 11.54
CA ASN A 288 15.40 40.30 10.35
C ASN A 288 15.20 38.88 9.79
N VAL A 289 15.16 38.73 8.46
CA VAL A 289 15.01 37.39 7.82
C VAL A 289 16.12 36.43 8.24
N SER A 290 17.33 36.92 8.49
CA SER A 290 18.44 36.13 9.02
C SER A 290 18.26 35.67 10.48
N PHE A 291 17.25 36.16 11.21
CA PHE A 291 16.96 35.70 12.57
C PHE A 291 16.50 34.24 12.57
N LEU A 292 15.62 33.84 11.65
CA LEU A 292 15.10 32.47 11.59
C LEU A 292 16.13 31.46 11.07
N GLY A 293 17.10 31.92 10.26
CA GLY A 293 18.21 31.09 9.79
C GLY A 293 17.82 30.19 8.62
N SER A 294 18.49 29.05 8.51
CA SER A 294 18.26 28.06 7.46
C SER A 294 18.58 26.64 7.94
N GLY A 295 17.99 25.67 7.26
CA GLY A 295 18.06 24.26 7.57
C GLY A 295 19.01 23.44 6.69
N ALA A 296 18.91 22.12 6.83
CA ALA A 296 19.72 21.14 6.12
C ALA A 296 18.97 19.81 6.01
N ALA A 297 19.32 18.99 5.01
CA ALA A 297 18.71 17.68 4.82
C ALA A 297 19.73 16.64 4.32
N PHE A 298 19.69 15.45 4.92
CA PHE A 298 20.41 14.26 4.46
C PHE A 298 19.54 13.42 3.51
N CYS A 299 20.13 12.90 2.44
CA CYS A 299 19.49 11.96 1.51
C CYS A 299 20.54 11.26 0.65
N ASP A 300 20.32 10.02 0.27
CA ASP A 300 21.06 9.33 -0.80
C ASP A 300 20.39 9.68 -2.14
N TYR A 301 20.82 10.78 -2.79
CA TYR A 301 20.10 11.32 -3.96
C TYR A 301 20.44 10.59 -5.27
N ASP A 302 21.56 9.85 -5.31
CA ASP A 302 22.00 9.08 -6.47
C ASP A 302 21.85 7.56 -6.31
N ASN A 303 21.28 7.11 -5.17
CA ASN A 303 21.02 5.73 -4.82
C ASN A 303 22.30 4.87 -4.73
N ASP A 304 23.43 5.46 -4.33
CA ASP A 304 24.71 4.75 -4.16
C ASP A 304 24.86 4.07 -2.78
N GLY A 305 23.96 4.37 -1.85
CA GLY A 305 23.91 3.82 -0.50
C GLY A 305 24.63 4.64 0.56
N PHE A 306 25.09 5.85 0.24
CA PHE A 306 25.71 6.78 1.17
C PHE A 306 24.90 8.07 1.28
N LEU A 307 24.82 8.64 2.48
CA LEU A 307 24.07 9.89 2.68
C LEU A 307 24.84 11.08 2.13
N ASP A 308 24.20 11.81 1.22
CA ASP A 308 24.59 13.13 0.74
C ASP A 308 23.89 14.23 1.55
N LEU A 309 24.34 15.47 1.37
CA LEU A 309 23.92 16.59 2.19
C LEU A 309 23.52 17.81 1.35
N TYR A 310 22.33 18.35 1.59
CA TYR A 310 21.96 19.69 1.14
C TYR A 310 21.91 20.69 2.30
N LEU A 311 22.54 21.84 2.11
CA LEU A 311 22.55 22.98 3.05
C LEU A 311 21.75 24.14 2.45
N ALA A 312 20.62 24.49 3.08
CA ALA A 312 19.89 25.71 2.74
C ALA A 312 20.61 26.94 3.33
N ASN A 313 20.36 28.12 2.75
CA ASN A 313 21.05 29.33 3.18
C ASN A 313 20.20 30.58 3.05
N SER A 314 20.21 31.38 4.11
CA SER A 314 19.56 32.69 4.16
C SER A 314 20.62 33.76 4.40
N SER A 315 20.89 34.61 3.40
CA SER A 315 21.84 35.72 3.52
C SER A 315 21.36 37.03 2.93
N ALA A 316 21.47 38.10 3.71
CA ALA A 316 21.30 39.47 3.20
C ALA A 316 22.42 39.91 2.24
N ASP A 317 23.51 39.14 2.12
CA ASP A 317 24.54 39.32 1.09
C ASP A 317 24.20 38.44 -0.12
N ALA A 318 23.78 39.08 -1.22
CA ALA A 318 23.37 38.38 -2.44
C ALA A 318 24.46 37.45 -3.01
N SER A 319 25.75 37.74 -2.77
CA SER A 319 26.84 36.85 -3.21
C SER A 319 26.92 35.53 -2.44
N LYS A 320 26.26 35.47 -1.27
CA LYS A 320 26.19 34.32 -0.37
C LYS A 320 24.77 33.77 -0.24
N ALA A 321 23.82 34.29 -1.00
CA ALA A 321 22.43 33.88 -0.97
C ALA A 321 22.20 32.63 -1.85
N HIS A 322 22.95 31.56 -1.59
CA HIS A 322 22.85 30.28 -2.31
C HIS A 322 23.01 29.12 -1.32
N GLY A 323 22.31 28.02 -1.59
CA GLY A 323 22.50 26.73 -0.90
C GLY A 323 23.64 25.93 -1.50
N ALA A 324 23.94 24.76 -0.92
CA ALA A 324 24.97 23.87 -1.42
C ALA A 324 24.56 22.39 -1.32
N LEU A 325 24.81 21.63 -2.40
CA LEU A 325 24.70 20.17 -2.44
C LEU A 325 26.10 19.55 -2.34
N TYR A 326 26.27 18.67 -1.37
CA TYR A 326 27.49 17.94 -1.08
C TYR A 326 27.27 16.44 -1.33
N HIS A 327 28.06 15.87 -2.23
CA HIS A 327 28.06 14.43 -2.51
C HIS A 327 29.07 13.69 -1.63
N ASN A 328 28.68 12.56 -1.04
CA ASN A 328 29.54 11.73 -0.20
C ASN A 328 30.27 10.67 -1.02
N ASP A 329 31.60 10.58 -0.91
CA ASP A 329 32.40 9.63 -1.71
C ASP A 329 32.37 8.17 -1.19
N GLY A 330 31.51 7.89 -0.21
CA GLY A 330 31.41 6.61 0.49
C GLY A 330 32.49 6.36 1.54
N LYS A 331 33.30 7.39 1.88
CA LYS A 331 34.30 7.34 2.96
C LYS A 331 34.06 8.41 4.02
N GLY A 332 32.86 9.00 4.03
CA GLY A 332 32.51 10.12 4.91
C GLY A 332 33.18 11.45 4.49
N HIS A 333 33.62 11.57 3.24
CA HIS A 333 34.14 12.82 2.69
C HIS A 333 33.17 13.41 1.67
N PHE A 334 32.76 14.65 1.92
CA PHE A 334 31.84 15.40 1.10
C PHE A 334 32.55 16.28 0.06
N GLN A 335 32.03 16.27 -1.17
CA GLN A 335 32.43 17.16 -2.25
C GLN A 335 31.26 18.09 -2.61
N ASP A 336 31.49 19.41 -2.62
CA ASP A 336 30.51 20.35 -3.16
C ASP A 336 30.33 20.12 -4.67
N VAL A 337 29.13 19.68 -5.04
CA VAL A 337 28.72 19.39 -6.43
C VAL A 337 27.65 20.35 -6.92
N THR A 338 27.32 21.41 -6.16
CA THR A 338 26.19 22.32 -6.43
C THR A 338 26.13 22.80 -7.89
N GLU A 339 27.25 23.31 -8.41
CA GLU A 339 27.33 23.81 -9.79
C GLU A 339 27.21 22.66 -10.82
N LYS A 340 27.87 21.53 -10.56
CA LYS A 340 27.84 20.33 -11.44
C LYS A 340 26.44 19.72 -11.49
N ALA A 341 25.74 19.69 -10.36
CA ALA A 341 24.38 19.20 -10.22
C ALA A 341 23.34 20.12 -10.88
N GLY A 342 23.72 21.34 -11.27
CA GLY A 342 22.82 22.28 -11.93
C GLY A 342 21.86 23.01 -10.99
N ILE A 343 22.08 22.94 -9.68
CA ILE A 343 21.30 23.69 -8.68
C ILE A 343 21.78 25.15 -8.71
N ARG A 344 20.91 26.06 -9.16
CA ARG A 344 21.26 27.48 -9.41
C ARG A 344 20.48 28.46 -8.54
N PHE A 345 20.01 28.01 -7.38
CA PHE A 345 19.24 28.84 -6.49
C PHE A 345 20.03 30.08 -6.04
N THR A 346 19.43 31.26 -6.24
CA THR A 346 19.88 32.53 -5.66
C THR A 346 18.71 33.17 -4.91
N GLY A 347 18.79 33.24 -3.58
CA GLY A 347 17.70 33.73 -2.74
C GLY A 347 17.92 33.42 -1.25
N LEU A 348 16.88 33.65 -0.44
CA LEU A 348 16.90 33.36 1.00
C LEU A 348 16.17 32.03 1.25
N GLY A 349 16.91 30.94 1.26
CA GLY A 349 16.39 29.60 1.50
C GLY A 349 16.20 29.32 2.99
N MET A 350 15.10 28.64 3.32
CA MET A 350 14.70 28.34 4.70
C MET A 350 14.93 26.85 5.00
N GLY A 351 14.09 25.96 4.47
CA GLY A 351 14.19 24.51 4.66
C GLY A 351 14.45 23.76 3.37
N ALA A 352 14.89 22.50 3.50
CA ALA A 352 15.16 21.60 2.39
C ALA A 352 14.53 20.23 2.66
N TYR A 353 13.87 19.67 1.64
CA TYR A 353 13.07 18.46 1.76
C TYR A 353 13.23 17.60 0.50
N TRP A 354 13.60 16.35 0.67
CA TRP A 354 13.74 15.31 -0.34
C TRP A 354 12.47 14.47 -0.41
N GLY A 355 12.00 14.21 -1.63
CA GLY A 355 10.87 13.33 -1.91
C GLY A 355 10.85 12.93 -3.38
N ASP A 356 10.40 11.72 -3.69
CA ASP A 356 10.21 11.24 -5.06
C ASP A 356 8.84 11.70 -5.60
N PHE A 357 8.74 12.95 -6.05
CA PHE A 357 7.46 13.57 -6.40
C PHE A 357 6.93 13.12 -7.77
N ASN A 358 7.78 12.65 -8.67
CA ASN A 358 7.37 12.07 -9.94
C ASN A 358 7.25 10.54 -9.90
N ASN A 359 7.50 9.93 -8.73
CA ASN A 359 7.41 8.50 -8.43
C ASN A 359 8.31 7.64 -9.34
N ASP A 360 9.48 8.16 -9.76
CA ASP A 360 10.42 7.52 -10.68
C ASP A 360 11.54 6.73 -9.99
N GLY A 361 11.53 6.67 -8.66
CA GLY A 361 12.50 6.01 -7.80
C GLY A 361 13.70 6.89 -7.43
N LYS A 362 13.68 8.19 -7.73
CA LYS A 362 14.78 9.11 -7.46
C LYS A 362 14.29 10.28 -6.61
N PRO A 363 14.96 10.59 -5.49
CA PRO A 363 14.60 11.75 -4.69
C PRO A 363 14.80 13.07 -5.45
N ASP A 364 13.74 13.87 -5.51
CA ASP A 364 13.74 15.27 -5.96
C ASP A 364 13.94 16.21 -4.76
N LEU A 365 14.36 17.46 -5.00
CA LEU A 365 14.63 18.44 -3.95
C LEU A 365 13.60 19.59 -3.95
N PHE A 366 12.83 19.68 -2.88
CA PHE A 366 11.92 20.79 -2.58
C PHE A 366 12.52 21.76 -1.56
N LEU A 367 12.43 23.07 -1.83
CA LEU A 367 12.97 24.13 -0.97
C LEU A 367 11.89 25.13 -0.60
N THR A 368 11.79 25.44 0.70
CA THR A 368 11.00 26.58 1.19
C THR A 368 11.87 27.83 1.25
N ASN A 369 11.30 28.99 0.89
CA ASN A 369 12.07 30.23 0.77
C ASN A 369 11.33 31.45 1.34
N TYR A 370 12.06 32.55 1.51
CA TYR A 370 11.46 33.89 1.55
C TYR A 370 11.05 34.30 0.13
N GLY A 371 9.74 34.31 -0.14
CA GLY A 371 9.23 34.32 -1.51
C GLY A 371 9.04 32.88 -2.01
N PRO A 372 8.93 32.66 -3.33
CA PRO A 372 8.40 31.40 -3.87
C PRO A 372 9.22 30.17 -3.49
N ASN A 373 8.55 29.03 -3.26
CA ASN A 373 9.19 27.73 -3.11
C ASN A 373 9.89 27.30 -4.40
N LEU A 374 10.76 26.30 -4.32
CA LEU A 374 11.42 25.69 -5.49
C LEU A 374 11.31 24.18 -5.47
N LEU A 375 11.18 23.59 -6.65
CA LEU A 375 11.23 22.15 -6.87
C LEU A 375 12.22 21.81 -7.98
N TYR A 376 13.24 21.05 -7.62
CA TYR A 376 14.26 20.53 -8.51
C TYR A 376 14.03 19.04 -8.73
N GLN A 377 13.71 18.67 -9.97
CA GLN A 377 13.55 17.28 -10.37
C GLN A 377 14.93 16.64 -10.63
N ASN A 378 15.17 15.45 -10.10
CA ASN A 378 16.38 14.67 -10.29
C ASN A 378 16.33 13.93 -11.64
N ASN A 379 17.34 14.11 -12.47
CA ASN A 379 17.42 13.45 -13.79
C ASN A 379 17.94 12.00 -13.71
N GLY A 380 18.52 11.60 -12.57
CA GLY A 380 19.13 10.28 -12.35
C GLY A 380 20.55 10.12 -12.88
N ASP A 381 21.18 11.22 -13.29
CA ASP A 381 22.58 11.28 -13.75
C ASP A 381 23.45 12.18 -12.86
N GLY A 382 22.96 12.49 -11.66
CA GLY A 382 23.57 13.43 -10.73
C GLY A 382 23.27 14.91 -10.99
N THR A 383 22.37 15.21 -11.94
CA THR A 383 21.93 16.57 -12.25
C THR A 383 20.45 16.79 -11.96
N PHE A 384 20.08 18.05 -11.75
CA PHE A 384 18.73 18.50 -11.43
C PHE A 384 18.22 19.55 -12.43
N ILE A 385 16.90 19.58 -12.62
CA ILE A 385 16.22 20.60 -13.39
C ILE A 385 15.15 21.30 -12.55
N ASP A 386 15.13 22.63 -12.55
CA ASP A 386 14.08 23.42 -11.91
C ASP A 386 12.76 23.24 -12.67
N VAL A 387 11.79 22.62 -12.00
CA VAL A 387 10.43 22.39 -12.52
C VAL A 387 9.39 23.24 -11.81
N THR A 388 9.78 24.16 -10.93
CA THR A 388 8.89 24.93 -10.04
C THR A 388 7.69 25.53 -10.77
N ALA A 389 7.94 26.24 -11.87
CA ALA A 389 6.89 26.90 -12.65
C ALA A 389 5.97 25.90 -13.37
N LYS A 390 6.53 24.79 -13.85
CA LYS A 390 5.75 23.71 -14.47
C LYS A 390 4.89 22.98 -13.42
N ALA A 391 5.47 22.75 -12.24
CA ALA A 391 4.85 22.03 -11.16
C ALA A 391 3.76 22.84 -10.44
N GLY A 392 3.83 24.18 -10.47
CA GLY A 392 2.85 25.03 -9.80
C GLY A 392 3.03 25.14 -8.29
N VAL A 393 4.17 24.68 -7.76
CA VAL A 393 4.46 24.64 -6.31
C VAL A 393 5.15 25.91 -5.80
N GLY A 394 5.50 26.84 -6.70
CA GLY A 394 6.15 28.10 -6.33
C GLY A 394 5.35 28.93 -5.33
N GLY A 395 4.03 28.73 -5.25
CA GLY A 395 3.16 29.41 -4.29
C GLY A 395 2.91 30.88 -4.63
N ASP A 396 2.65 31.66 -3.60
CA ASP A 396 2.41 33.09 -3.62
C ASP A 396 3.63 33.87 -3.04
N GLN A 397 3.47 35.18 -2.81
CA GLN A 397 4.53 36.01 -2.23
C GLN A 397 4.48 35.92 -0.70
N HIS A 398 4.62 34.71 -0.17
CA HIS A 398 4.71 34.44 1.26
C HIS A 398 6.13 34.12 1.68
N TRP A 399 6.35 34.15 3.00
CA TRP A 399 7.54 33.54 3.59
C TRP A 399 7.22 32.11 4.01
N HIS A 400 7.65 31.14 3.21
CA HIS A 400 7.49 29.72 3.50
C HIS A 400 8.63 29.25 4.41
N LEU A 401 8.31 28.62 5.54
CA LEU A 401 9.32 28.16 6.50
C LEU A 401 9.47 26.65 6.46
N SER A 402 8.43 25.93 6.84
CA SER A 402 8.48 24.48 6.99
C SER A 402 7.67 23.79 5.91
N ALA A 403 8.09 22.59 5.53
CA ALA A 403 7.25 21.65 4.81
C ALA A 403 7.26 20.30 5.51
N ALA A 404 6.26 19.49 5.19
CA ALA A 404 6.31 18.06 5.41
C ALA A 404 5.75 17.36 4.17
N ILE A 405 6.28 16.17 3.89
CA ILE A 405 5.94 15.36 2.74
C ILE A 405 5.15 14.14 3.21
N ALA A 406 4.05 13.82 2.55
CA ALA A 406 3.23 12.64 2.82
C ALA A 406 2.31 12.32 1.62
N ASP A 407 1.88 11.08 1.50
CA ASP A 407 0.77 10.66 0.63
C ASP A 407 -0.52 10.76 1.46
N TYR A 408 -1.20 11.92 1.43
CA TYR A 408 -2.33 12.15 2.37
C TYR A 408 -3.67 11.63 1.84
N ASP A 409 -3.83 11.50 0.52
CA ASP A 409 -5.04 10.95 -0.11
C ASP A 409 -4.90 9.48 -0.55
N HIS A 410 -3.75 8.86 -0.25
CA HIS A 410 -3.46 7.42 -0.45
C HIS A 410 -3.51 7.01 -1.93
N ASP A 411 -3.09 7.90 -2.84
CA ASP A 411 -3.02 7.61 -4.28
C ASP A 411 -1.63 7.13 -4.74
N GLY A 412 -0.67 7.03 -3.81
CA GLY A 412 0.65 6.46 -4.04
C GLY A 412 1.70 7.43 -4.58
N ASP A 413 1.41 8.73 -4.72
CA ASP A 413 2.44 9.76 -4.86
C ASP A 413 2.53 10.68 -3.63
N LEU A 414 3.58 11.50 -3.60
CA LEU A 414 3.88 12.36 -2.46
C LEU A 414 3.29 13.76 -2.67
N ASP A 415 2.55 14.22 -1.67
CA ASP A 415 2.03 15.58 -1.52
C ASP A 415 2.90 16.43 -0.61
N ILE A 416 2.66 17.75 -0.62
CA ILE A 416 3.46 18.71 0.14
C ILE A 416 2.56 19.63 0.97
N PHE A 417 2.66 19.53 2.29
CA PHE A 417 2.13 20.56 3.18
C PHE A 417 3.20 21.63 3.40
N VAL A 418 2.87 22.90 3.19
CA VAL A 418 3.77 24.04 3.42
C VAL A 418 3.20 24.95 4.50
N GLY A 419 3.98 25.16 5.56
CA GLY A 419 3.71 26.13 6.61
C GLY A 419 4.24 27.51 6.26
N ASN A 420 3.35 28.49 6.21
CA ASN A 420 3.68 29.88 5.88
C ASN A 420 3.78 30.71 7.15
N TYR A 421 4.81 31.55 7.20
CA TYR A 421 5.06 32.42 8.34
C TYR A 421 4.27 33.72 8.23
N ILE A 422 4.55 34.55 7.22
CA ILE A 422 3.87 35.84 7.00
C ILE A 422 3.71 36.17 5.51
N GLU A 423 2.78 37.08 5.21
CA GLU A 423 2.56 37.64 3.87
C GLU A 423 3.55 38.77 3.55
N LEU A 424 4.14 38.78 2.34
CA LEU A 424 5.10 39.80 1.90
C LEU A 424 4.39 40.88 1.05
N LYS A 425 4.08 42.03 1.66
CA LYS A 425 3.26 43.09 1.00
C LYS A 425 4.03 43.99 0.00
N GLU A 426 5.35 44.08 0.08
CA GLU A 426 6.23 44.65 -0.96
C GLU A 426 7.63 43.99 -0.89
N PRO A 427 8.11 43.26 -1.93
CA PRO A 427 9.43 42.64 -1.92
C PRO A 427 10.52 43.69 -2.17
N SER A 428 10.88 44.47 -1.15
CA SER A 428 12.00 45.39 -1.25
C SER A 428 13.29 44.69 -0.80
N GLU A 429 14.39 44.86 -1.54
CA GLU A 429 15.76 44.40 -1.22
C GLU A 429 16.29 44.93 0.13
N LYS A 430 15.49 45.71 0.87
CA LYS A 430 15.75 46.19 2.23
C LYS A 430 14.67 45.64 3.15
N SER A 431 15.01 44.59 3.88
CA SER A 431 14.18 43.96 4.91
C SER A 431 13.57 45.00 5.87
N GLU A 432 12.25 45.17 5.87
CA GLU A 432 11.52 45.87 6.93
C GLU A 432 11.61 45.08 8.25
N PRO A 433 11.64 45.74 9.43
CA PRO A 433 11.79 45.07 10.70
C PRO A 433 10.53 44.26 11.12
N LEU A 434 10.62 42.94 11.15
CA LEU A 434 9.54 42.00 11.50
C LEU A 434 9.38 41.78 13.02
N ARG A 435 8.60 42.62 13.71
CA ARG A 435 8.41 42.48 15.17
C ARG A 435 7.57 41.23 15.49
N LEU A 436 8.20 40.24 16.15
CA LEU A 436 7.58 39.05 16.79
C LEU A 436 6.54 39.37 17.90
N GLY A 437 6.14 40.64 18.05
CA GLY A 437 5.04 41.10 18.89
C GLY A 437 3.68 40.95 18.18
N ALA A 438 2.85 42.00 18.18
CA ALA A 438 1.56 42.02 17.42
C ALA A 438 1.79 42.12 15.89
N GLY A 439 2.68 41.29 15.35
CA GLY A 439 3.12 41.29 13.96
C GLY A 439 1.98 41.14 12.94
N PRO A 440 2.29 41.20 11.63
CA PRO A 440 1.29 40.92 10.61
C PRO A 440 0.67 39.54 10.87
N PRO A 441 -0.63 39.36 10.57
CA PRO A 441 -1.26 38.05 10.70
C PRO A 441 -0.45 37.03 9.90
N GLY A 442 -0.33 35.81 10.42
CA GLY A 442 0.40 34.76 9.72
C GLY A 442 -0.24 34.39 8.38
N ALA A 443 0.56 33.80 7.50
CA ALA A 443 0.13 33.48 6.13
C ALA A 443 -0.56 32.11 6.00
N GLY A 444 -0.74 31.38 7.09
CA GLY A 444 -1.41 30.08 7.10
C GLY A 444 -0.59 29.00 6.42
N CYS A 445 -1.19 28.29 5.46
CA CYS A 445 -0.57 27.13 4.82
C CYS A 445 -0.97 26.98 3.34
N HIS A 446 -0.23 26.11 2.66
CA HIS A 446 -0.65 25.44 1.43
C HIS A 446 -0.68 23.92 1.67
N LEU A 447 -1.57 23.23 0.97
CA LEU A 447 -1.53 21.77 0.83
C LEU A 447 -1.52 21.47 -0.66
N PHE A 448 -0.34 21.24 -1.21
CA PHE A 448 -0.16 20.91 -2.62
C PHE A 448 -0.39 19.42 -2.82
N ARG A 449 -1.57 19.08 -3.36
CA ARG A 449 -1.86 17.73 -3.85
C ARG A 449 -1.13 17.50 -5.16
N ASN A 450 -0.41 16.41 -5.28
CA ASN A 450 0.21 16.00 -6.53
C ASN A 450 -0.87 15.52 -7.51
N ASN A 451 -0.81 15.98 -8.77
CA ASN A 451 -1.76 15.54 -9.79
C ASN A 451 -1.20 14.36 -10.62
N SER A 452 -0.09 13.77 -10.17
CA SER A 452 0.65 12.68 -10.81
C SER A 452 1.10 12.91 -12.26
N ASN A 453 1.05 14.15 -12.76
CA ASN A 453 1.48 14.53 -14.12
C ASN A 453 2.61 15.57 -14.11
N GLY A 454 3.30 15.69 -12.97
CA GLY A 454 4.34 16.68 -12.72
C GLY A 454 3.79 18.08 -12.43
N THR A 455 2.53 18.20 -12.02
CA THR A 455 1.89 19.43 -11.53
C THR A 455 1.21 19.17 -10.19
N PHE A 456 0.98 20.24 -9.42
CA PHE A 456 0.33 20.22 -8.12
C PHE A 456 -0.85 21.19 -8.09
N THR A 457 -1.83 20.89 -7.24
CA THR A 457 -2.98 21.75 -6.95
C THR A 457 -3.00 22.09 -5.46
N ASP A 458 -3.09 23.38 -5.10
CA ASP A 458 -3.31 23.75 -3.70
C ASP A 458 -4.77 23.48 -3.30
N VAL A 459 -4.95 22.51 -2.42
CA VAL A 459 -6.25 22.01 -1.94
C VAL A 459 -6.51 22.35 -0.47
N ALA A 460 -5.74 23.25 0.16
CA ALA A 460 -5.88 23.55 1.59
C ALA A 460 -7.32 23.93 2.02
N ASP A 461 -8.03 24.67 1.17
CA ASP A 461 -9.46 25.02 1.35
C ASP A 461 -10.37 23.80 1.24
N GLU A 462 -10.21 23.00 0.18
CA GLU A 462 -10.99 21.79 -0.08
C GLU A 462 -10.81 20.76 1.04
N ALA A 463 -9.57 20.60 1.49
CA ALA A 463 -9.16 19.69 2.55
C ALA A 463 -9.54 20.18 3.96
N LYS A 464 -10.02 21.42 4.10
CA LYS A 464 -10.42 22.07 5.37
C LYS A 464 -9.28 22.24 6.37
N VAL A 465 -8.07 22.45 5.87
CA VAL A 465 -6.87 22.66 6.68
C VAL A 465 -6.35 24.09 6.60
N LYS A 466 -7.02 24.95 5.83
CA LYS A 466 -6.64 26.36 5.72
C LYS A 466 -6.85 27.09 7.05
N ILE A 467 -5.75 27.55 7.62
CA ILE A 467 -5.69 28.29 8.88
C ILE A 467 -5.11 29.69 8.65
N PRO A 468 -5.90 30.63 8.10
CA PRO A 468 -5.41 31.98 7.86
C PRO A 468 -5.03 32.65 9.19
N HIS A 469 -4.04 33.53 9.15
CA HIS A 469 -3.54 34.31 10.30
C HIS A 469 -2.63 33.56 11.28
N GLU A 470 -2.36 32.28 11.04
CA GLU A 470 -1.39 31.47 11.78
C GLU A 470 0.00 31.57 11.13
N ALA A 471 1.05 31.80 11.94
CA ALA A 471 2.43 31.83 11.50
C ALA A 471 3.07 30.48 11.77
N ILE A 472 2.90 29.54 10.83
CA ILE A 472 3.31 28.15 11.00
C ILE A 472 4.83 28.05 10.93
N THR A 473 5.43 27.39 11.92
CA THR A 473 6.88 27.27 12.07
C THR A 473 7.39 25.85 11.86
N SER A 474 6.53 24.85 12.10
CA SER A 474 6.83 23.44 11.90
C SER A 474 5.53 22.65 11.72
N VAL A 475 5.64 21.53 11.02
CA VAL A 475 4.59 20.53 10.84
C VAL A 475 5.19 19.15 11.03
N ALA A 476 4.46 18.24 11.65
CA ALA A 476 4.80 16.83 11.74
C ALA A 476 3.62 15.98 11.26
N PHE A 477 3.89 15.07 10.32
CA PHE A 477 2.96 14.00 9.97
C PHE A 477 3.14 12.84 10.94
N THR A 478 2.02 12.23 11.33
CA THR A 478 2.02 10.95 12.06
C THR A 478 0.59 10.42 12.12
N ASP A 479 0.41 9.12 12.13
CA ASP A 479 -0.88 8.49 12.45
C ASP A 479 -1.05 8.42 13.99
N PHE A 480 -1.42 9.55 14.60
CA PHE A 480 -1.47 9.66 16.06
C PHE A 480 -2.61 8.85 16.67
N ASP A 481 -3.64 8.51 15.88
CA ASP A 481 -4.80 7.74 16.32
C ASP A 481 -4.75 6.25 15.95
N ASN A 482 -3.64 5.80 15.32
CA ASN A 482 -3.35 4.44 14.89
C ASN A 482 -4.44 3.85 13.96
N ARG A 483 -5.11 4.68 13.15
CA ARG A 483 -6.15 4.20 12.22
C ARG A 483 -5.63 3.83 10.84
N ARG A 484 -4.37 4.12 10.51
CA ARG A 484 -3.63 3.86 9.24
C ARG A 484 -3.62 5.00 8.23
N ASP A 485 -4.18 6.14 8.55
CA ASP A 485 -4.20 7.33 7.71
C ASP A 485 -3.20 8.36 8.22
N VAL A 486 -2.65 9.13 7.29
CA VAL A 486 -1.64 10.12 7.64
C VAL A 486 -2.34 11.36 8.19
N ASP A 487 -2.27 11.54 9.51
CA ASP A 487 -2.69 12.74 10.22
C ASP A 487 -1.54 13.75 10.34
N PHE A 488 -1.80 14.95 10.85
CA PHE A 488 -0.71 15.89 11.12
C PHE A 488 -0.95 16.87 12.26
N TRP A 489 0.16 17.39 12.79
CA TRP A 489 0.21 18.44 13.79
C TRP A 489 1.01 19.63 13.26
N THR A 490 0.38 20.81 13.19
CA THR A 490 1.06 22.10 12.92
C THR A 490 1.27 22.91 14.19
N VAL A 491 2.44 23.54 14.32
CA VAL A 491 2.76 24.44 15.44
C VAL A 491 3.06 25.85 14.94
N SER A 492 2.59 26.84 15.70
CA SER A 492 2.63 28.25 15.30
C SER A 492 2.90 29.20 16.49
N LEU A 493 3.09 30.49 16.20
CA LEU A 493 3.22 31.56 17.20
C LEU A 493 1.88 32.07 17.76
N GLN A 494 0.76 31.59 17.24
CA GLN A 494 -0.60 31.97 17.64
C GLN A 494 -1.39 30.80 18.23
N GLY A 495 -1.11 29.56 17.82
CA GLY A 495 -1.72 28.34 18.35
C GLY A 495 -1.22 27.08 17.64
N ASN A 496 -1.60 25.92 18.18
CA ASN A 496 -1.27 24.62 17.59
C ASN A 496 -2.53 24.01 16.98
N HIS A 497 -2.37 23.29 15.87
CA HIS A 497 -3.47 22.58 15.22
C HIS A 497 -3.16 21.11 14.98
N LEU A 498 -3.97 20.22 15.57
CA LEU A 498 -3.97 18.78 15.34
C LEU A 498 -5.12 18.41 14.39
N TYR A 499 -4.80 17.71 13.31
CA TYR A 499 -5.75 17.33 12.27
C TYR A 499 -5.75 15.85 12.06
N SER A 500 -6.91 15.22 12.23
CA SER A 500 -7.08 13.82 11.82
C SER A 500 -7.54 13.75 10.37
N ASN A 501 -6.90 12.92 9.56
CA ASN A 501 -7.31 12.61 8.20
C ASN A 501 -8.60 11.79 8.23
N GLN A 502 -9.47 12.05 7.26
CA GLN A 502 -10.76 11.37 7.14
C GLN A 502 -10.84 10.48 5.90
N ARG A 503 -9.74 10.32 5.15
CA ARG A 503 -9.59 9.48 3.94
C ARG A 503 -10.52 9.84 2.79
N VAL A 504 -11.11 11.02 2.86
CA VAL A 504 -12.08 11.52 1.88
C VAL A 504 -11.63 12.86 1.30
N GLY A 505 -10.31 13.08 1.28
CA GLY A 505 -9.67 14.33 0.88
C GLY A 505 -9.89 15.49 1.86
N THR A 506 -10.40 15.24 3.08
CA THR A 506 -10.62 16.30 4.08
C THR A 506 -10.16 15.87 5.47
N PHE A 507 -9.80 16.85 6.30
CA PHE A 507 -9.37 16.63 7.68
C PHE A 507 -10.42 17.11 8.69
N GLN A 508 -10.35 16.54 9.90
CA GLN A 508 -11.10 16.96 11.07
C GLN A 508 -10.15 17.66 12.05
N ASP A 509 -10.56 18.83 12.53
CA ASP A 509 -9.87 19.53 13.62
C ASP A 509 -10.05 18.76 14.95
N MET A 510 -8.94 18.44 15.60
CA MET A 510 -8.84 17.70 16.85
C MET A 510 -8.31 18.54 18.01
N ASN A 511 -8.29 19.88 17.89
CA ASN A 511 -7.69 20.78 18.89
C ASN A 511 -8.32 20.69 20.27
N ALA A 512 -9.61 20.32 20.35
CA ALA A 512 -10.26 20.11 21.63
C ALA A 512 -9.57 19.00 22.46
N ALA A 513 -8.98 17.99 21.81
CA ALA A 513 -8.25 16.90 22.48
C ALA A 513 -6.92 17.37 23.10
N LEU A 514 -6.31 18.43 22.56
CA LEU A 514 -5.07 19.01 23.08
C LEU A 514 -5.29 19.83 24.37
N GLY A 515 -6.51 20.28 24.64
CA GLY A 515 -6.83 21.11 25.80
C GLY A 515 -5.94 22.38 25.86
N PRO A 516 -5.24 22.65 26.98
CA PRO A 516 -4.36 23.81 27.08
C PRO A 516 -3.19 23.84 26.07
N ILE A 517 -2.75 22.67 25.59
CA ILE A 517 -1.63 22.52 24.65
C ILE A 517 -1.93 23.22 23.32
N ALA A 518 -3.21 23.28 22.91
CA ALA A 518 -3.63 23.98 21.70
C ALA A 518 -3.26 25.47 21.68
N ASN A 519 -3.13 26.09 22.85
CA ASN A 519 -2.81 27.52 22.98
C ASN A 519 -1.32 27.79 23.25
N LEU A 520 -0.49 26.75 23.31
CA LEU A 520 0.96 26.92 23.48
C LEU A 520 1.56 27.44 22.19
N LYS A 521 2.37 28.50 22.30
CA LYS A 521 3.16 29.00 21.18
C LYS A 521 4.39 28.12 21.03
N ALA A 522 4.57 27.49 19.88
CA ALA A 522 5.66 26.55 19.64
C ALA A 522 6.36 26.82 18.30
N LEU A 523 7.62 26.39 18.23
CA LEU A 523 8.52 26.56 17.08
C LEU A 523 8.76 25.26 16.31
N SER A 524 8.74 24.13 17.01
CA SER A 524 9.05 22.81 16.45
C SER A 524 8.24 21.75 17.17
N VAL A 525 7.88 20.72 16.43
CA VAL A 525 7.31 19.47 16.94
C VAL A 525 8.08 18.30 16.32
N SER A 526 8.37 17.28 17.11
CA SER A 526 8.89 15.99 16.65
C SER A 526 8.05 14.85 17.20
N VAL A 527 8.12 13.70 16.54
CA VAL A 527 7.30 12.51 16.82
C VAL A 527 8.20 11.35 17.22
N GLY A 528 7.81 10.57 18.23
CA GLY A 528 8.51 9.35 18.64
C GLY A 528 7.80 8.63 19.79
N ASP A 529 7.72 7.30 19.76
CA ASP A 529 7.19 6.47 20.86
C ASP A 529 8.29 6.26 21.91
N TYR A 530 8.54 7.29 22.73
CA TYR A 530 9.68 7.30 23.65
C TYR A 530 9.49 6.43 24.90
N ASP A 531 8.25 6.06 25.22
CA ASP A 531 7.94 5.20 26.37
C ASP A 531 7.40 3.81 26.01
N LYS A 532 7.45 3.46 24.71
CA LYS A 532 7.20 2.13 24.16
C LYS A 532 5.80 1.62 24.53
N ASP A 533 4.80 2.47 24.35
CA ASP A 533 3.40 2.14 24.61
C ASP A 533 2.56 1.91 23.35
N GLY A 534 3.16 2.09 22.16
CA GLY A 534 2.49 1.89 20.88
C GLY A 534 1.81 3.13 20.33
N TRP A 535 1.73 4.22 21.09
CA TRP A 535 1.23 5.51 20.63
C TRP A 535 2.40 6.45 20.34
N MET A 536 2.33 7.14 19.21
CA MET A 536 3.35 8.13 18.90
C MET A 536 3.16 9.32 19.84
N ASP A 537 4.24 9.66 20.56
CA ASP A 537 4.32 10.83 21.43
C ASP A 537 5.06 11.98 20.76
N PHE A 538 5.11 13.13 21.43
CA PHE A 538 5.63 14.36 20.85
C PHE A 538 6.61 15.09 21.76
N ALA A 539 7.63 15.70 21.16
CA ALA A 539 8.41 16.76 21.81
C ALA A 539 8.09 18.10 21.16
N LEU A 540 7.53 19.02 21.95
CA LEU A 540 7.23 20.39 21.55
C LEU A 540 8.32 21.33 22.04
N VAL A 541 8.73 22.25 21.17
CA VAL A 541 9.62 23.34 21.54
C VAL A 541 8.79 24.62 21.66
N PRO A 542 8.53 25.13 22.87
CA PRO A 542 7.79 26.37 23.04
C PRO A 542 8.61 27.58 22.57
N HIS A 543 7.94 28.67 22.22
CA HIS A 543 8.60 29.93 21.85
C HIS A 543 9.52 30.46 22.96
N LEU A 544 9.18 30.21 24.23
CA LEU A 544 10.03 30.49 25.40
C LEU A 544 9.99 29.27 26.32
N GLY A 545 11.14 28.89 26.88
CA GLY A 545 11.24 27.70 27.72
C GLY A 545 11.77 26.48 26.96
N GLY A 546 11.87 25.37 27.68
CA GLY A 546 12.53 24.15 27.20
C GLY A 546 11.58 23.18 26.53
N PRO A 547 12.12 22.11 25.94
CA PRO A 547 11.31 21.06 25.35
C PRO A 547 10.26 20.55 26.33
N ILE A 548 9.05 20.38 25.83
CA ILE A 548 7.89 19.85 26.53
C ILE A 548 7.54 18.52 25.88
N LEU A 549 7.57 17.45 26.67
CA LEU A 549 7.06 16.15 26.21
C LEU A 549 5.53 16.15 26.32
N VAL A 550 4.87 15.66 25.29
CA VAL A 550 3.43 15.44 25.25
C VAL A 550 3.17 13.97 25.01
N LYS A 551 2.53 13.33 25.99
CA LYS A 551 2.15 11.92 25.92
C LYS A 551 0.76 11.76 25.32
N ASN A 552 0.63 10.82 24.39
CA ASN A 552 -0.61 10.45 23.72
C ASN A 552 -1.28 9.28 24.45
N HIS A 553 -2.49 9.49 24.97
CA HIS A 553 -3.26 8.47 25.70
C HIS A 553 -4.39 7.91 24.83
N GLY A 554 -4.05 7.37 23.66
CA GLY A 554 -5.02 6.69 22.79
C GLY A 554 -5.68 7.56 21.73
N GLY A 555 -4.94 8.50 21.15
CA GLY A 555 -5.30 9.30 19.98
C GLY A 555 -6.31 10.44 20.23
N THR A 556 -6.99 10.44 21.37
CA THR A 556 -8.06 11.41 21.68
C THR A 556 -7.85 12.18 22.98
N ASN A 557 -6.75 11.90 23.68
CA ASN A 557 -6.41 12.53 24.95
C ASN A 557 -4.90 12.71 25.04
N PHE A 558 -4.46 13.93 25.33
CA PHE A 558 -3.03 14.29 25.37
C PHE A 558 -2.69 14.95 26.70
N SER A 559 -1.54 14.58 27.26
CA SER A 559 -1.05 15.19 28.51
C SER A 559 0.35 15.75 28.36
N GLN A 560 0.51 17.01 28.75
CA GLN A 560 1.81 17.62 28.93
C GLN A 560 2.54 16.98 30.14
N GLN A 561 3.79 16.57 29.93
CA GLN A 561 4.72 16.20 31.00
C GLN A 561 5.51 17.43 31.49
N ASN A 562 6.26 17.26 32.58
CA ASN A 562 7.14 18.31 33.08
C ASN A 562 8.22 18.65 32.04
N SER A 563 8.49 19.95 31.84
CA SER A 563 9.58 20.41 30.98
C SER A 563 10.93 19.92 31.50
N LEU A 564 11.82 19.51 30.61
CA LEU A 564 13.18 19.14 31.00
C LEU A 564 13.97 20.39 31.47
N PRO A 565 14.72 20.31 32.58
CA PRO A 565 15.39 21.47 33.16
C PRO A 565 16.57 21.93 32.29
N PHE A 566 16.56 23.20 31.86
CA PHE A 566 17.64 23.76 31.03
C PHE A 566 18.99 23.90 31.72
N SER A 567 20.07 23.79 30.94
CA SER A 567 21.42 24.16 31.38
C SER A 567 21.72 25.67 31.31
N VAL A 568 20.80 26.50 30.81
CA VAL A 568 21.00 27.95 30.60
C VAL A 568 20.75 28.75 31.89
N ALA A 569 21.65 29.68 32.22
CA ALA A 569 21.63 30.45 33.47
C ALA A 569 20.39 31.33 33.70
N LYS A 570 19.61 31.64 32.66
CA LYS A 570 18.31 32.34 32.74
C LYS A 570 17.23 31.61 31.93
N PRO A 571 16.59 30.58 32.51
CA PRO A 571 15.61 29.74 31.81
C PRO A 571 14.41 30.54 31.27
N ASP A 572 13.97 31.56 32.00
CA ASP A 572 12.81 32.41 31.65
C ASP A 572 13.04 33.28 30.40
N SER A 573 14.28 33.36 29.92
CA SER A 573 14.68 34.11 28.71
C SER A 573 15.44 33.27 27.69
N ALA A 574 15.43 31.94 27.84
CA ALA A 574 16.05 31.00 26.90
C ALA A 574 14.99 30.41 25.96
N GLN A 575 15.43 30.05 24.74
CA GLN A 575 14.61 29.44 23.69
C GLN A 575 15.35 28.20 23.17
N ALA A 576 14.64 27.22 22.65
CA ALA A 576 15.22 26.18 21.80
C ALA A 576 14.62 26.32 20.40
N TRP A 577 15.33 25.85 19.36
CA TRP A 577 14.78 25.84 18.00
C TRP A 577 14.22 24.49 17.61
N THR A 578 14.81 23.40 18.09
CA THR A 578 14.37 22.04 17.78
C THR A 578 14.65 21.10 18.95
N ALA A 579 13.79 20.09 19.08
CA ALA A 579 13.98 18.91 19.90
C ALA A 579 13.60 17.71 19.03
N GLN A 580 14.41 16.65 19.04
CA GLN A 580 14.22 15.48 18.17
C GLN A 580 14.60 14.20 18.92
N PHE A 581 13.85 13.13 18.65
CA PHE A 581 14.10 11.80 19.19
C PHE A 581 15.08 11.02 18.30
N PHE A 582 16.04 10.33 18.91
CA PHE A 582 16.94 9.38 18.25
C PHE A 582 17.59 8.48 19.31
N ASP A 583 18.10 7.32 18.92
CA ASP A 583 18.85 6.41 19.80
C ASP A 583 20.36 6.66 19.59
N TYR A 584 21.04 7.26 20.57
CA TYR A 584 22.43 7.69 20.39
C TYR A 584 23.47 6.60 20.67
N ASP A 585 23.09 5.56 21.43
CA ASP A 585 24.00 4.49 21.85
C ASP A 585 23.55 3.08 21.43
N ASN A 586 22.55 3.02 20.55
CA ASN A 586 21.96 1.81 19.98
C ASN A 586 21.44 0.83 21.06
N ASP A 587 21.01 1.32 22.21
CA ASP A 587 20.45 0.49 23.28
C ASP A 587 18.97 0.12 23.05
N GLY A 588 18.33 0.79 22.07
CA GLY A 588 16.96 0.59 21.65
C GLY A 588 15.94 1.50 22.34
N ASP A 589 16.36 2.47 23.16
CA ASP A 589 15.53 3.54 23.72
C ASP A 589 15.68 4.85 22.91
N LEU A 590 14.58 5.57 22.71
CA LEU A 590 14.64 6.88 22.07
C LEU A 590 15.06 7.95 23.09
N ASP A 591 16.22 8.56 22.86
CA ASP A 591 16.76 9.70 23.58
C ASP A 591 16.26 11.02 23.01
N LEU A 592 16.49 12.12 23.73
CA LEU A 592 16.08 13.44 23.30
C LEU A 592 17.28 14.39 23.11
N PHE A 593 17.47 14.83 21.87
CA PHE A 593 18.34 15.96 21.55
C PHE A 593 17.55 17.26 21.62
N ALA A 594 18.16 18.33 22.14
CA ALA A 594 17.60 19.67 22.11
C ALA A 594 18.67 20.72 21.75
N LEU A 595 18.30 21.66 20.88
CA LEU A 595 19.19 22.74 20.46
C LEU A 595 18.81 24.05 21.13
N THR A 596 19.53 24.42 22.18
CA THR A 596 19.22 25.59 23.01
C THR A 596 19.94 26.84 22.51
N VAL A 597 19.27 27.99 22.62
CA VAL A 597 19.80 29.32 22.28
C VAL A 597 19.45 30.33 23.37
N GLY A 598 20.37 31.25 23.64
CA GLY A 598 20.07 32.43 24.45
C GLY A 598 19.41 33.51 23.59
N ASN A 599 18.31 34.12 24.06
CA ASN A 599 17.61 35.20 23.33
C ASN A 599 18.45 36.47 23.14
N ARG A 600 19.55 36.63 23.88
CA ARG A 600 20.52 37.71 23.71
C ARG A 600 21.93 37.16 23.57
N PRO A 601 22.84 37.85 22.86
CA PRO A 601 24.22 37.40 22.68
C PRO A 601 24.95 37.09 24.00
N GLU A 602 24.63 37.81 25.08
CA GLU A 602 25.17 37.56 26.42
C GLU A 602 24.66 36.28 27.09
N ASP A 603 23.45 35.82 26.75
CA ASP A 603 22.83 34.59 27.27
C ASP A 603 23.21 33.36 26.40
N SER A 604 23.75 33.57 25.20
CA SER A 604 24.15 32.49 24.29
C SER A 604 25.40 31.73 24.73
N LYS A 605 26.17 32.23 25.72
CA LYS A 605 27.42 31.60 26.17
C LYS A 605 27.24 30.19 26.74
N ASP A 606 26.10 29.95 27.40
CA ASP A 606 25.79 28.67 28.04
C ASP A 606 24.88 27.79 27.16
N ALA A 607 24.39 28.31 26.04
CA ALA A 607 23.46 27.64 25.14
C ALA A 607 24.17 26.84 24.04
N GLY A 608 23.58 25.73 23.60
CA GLY A 608 24.16 24.82 22.62
C GLY A 608 23.38 23.51 22.50
N PRO A 609 23.99 22.47 21.88
CA PRO A 609 23.39 21.13 21.86
C PRO A 609 23.33 20.54 23.28
N GLU A 610 22.18 20.02 23.65
CA GLU A 610 21.95 19.26 24.88
C GLU A 610 21.39 17.88 24.53
N LEU A 611 21.86 16.84 25.22
CA LEU A 611 21.43 15.46 25.04
C LEU A 611 20.92 14.88 26.36
N TRP A 612 19.78 14.20 26.26
CA TRP A 612 19.06 13.60 27.37
C TRP A 612 18.84 12.11 27.11
N GLU A 613 19.53 11.28 27.89
CA GLU A 613 19.48 9.82 27.82
C GLU A 613 18.19 9.32 28.48
N ASN A 614 17.38 8.57 27.74
CA ASN A 614 16.19 7.90 28.26
C ASN A 614 16.64 6.68 29.08
N GLN A 615 16.13 6.53 30.30
CA GLN A 615 16.54 5.44 31.19
C GLN A 615 15.68 4.17 31.00
N GLY A 616 15.01 4.04 29.85
CA GLY A 616 14.10 2.95 29.50
C GLY A 616 12.73 2.97 30.18
N ASP A 617 12.45 4.00 31.00
CA ASP A 617 11.17 4.19 31.69
C ASP A 617 10.47 5.53 31.33
N GLY A 618 10.91 6.16 30.24
CA GLY A 618 10.44 7.46 29.79
C GLY A 618 10.95 8.63 30.64
N LYS A 619 11.89 8.40 31.58
CA LYS A 619 12.59 9.45 32.30
C LYS A 619 13.94 9.72 31.66
N PHE A 620 14.29 11.00 31.64
CA PHE A 620 15.45 11.51 30.93
C PHE A 620 16.52 12.04 31.89
N VAL A 621 17.79 11.73 31.58
CA VAL A 621 18.98 12.21 32.30
C VAL A 621 19.88 13.00 31.37
N ASN A 622 20.29 14.21 31.76
CA ASN A 622 21.18 15.02 30.94
C ASN A 622 22.58 14.38 30.87
N VAL A 623 23.03 14.02 29.66
CA VAL A 623 24.34 13.41 29.39
C VAL A 623 25.26 14.32 28.58
N THR A 624 24.88 15.58 28.35
CA THR A 624 25.60 16.56 27.52
C THR A 624 27.11 16.62 27.80
N GLU A 625 27.51 16.67 29.07
CA GLU A 625 28.93 16.68 29.45
C GLU A 625 29.61 15.31 29.25
N LYS A 626 28.90 14.22 29.57
CA LYS A 626 29.36 12.83 29.42
C LYS A 626 29.68 12.49 27.96
N VAL A 627 28.89 13.00 27.01
CA VAL A 627 29.11 12.77 25.57
C VAL A 627 29.97 13.85 24.89
N GLY A 628 30.44 14.85 25.65
CA GLY A 628 31.34 15.89 25.14
C GLY A 628 30.66 17.01 24.35
N LEU A 629 29.33 17.14 24.42
CA LEU A 629 28.59 18.19 23.71
C LEU A 629 28.75 19.58 24.32
N SER A 630 29.15 19.68 25.59
CA SER A 630 29.33 20.94 26.31
C SER A 630 30.37 21.88 25.67
N GLN A 631 31.33 21.35 24.91
CA GLN A 631 32.34 22.14 24.19
C GLN A 631 31.77 22.91 22.98
N PHE A 632 30.57 22.55 22.53
CA PHE A 632 29.92 23.15 21.37
C PHE A 632 29.00 24.32 21.75
N ARG A 633 28.99 24.77 23.00
CA ARG A 633 28.22 25.94 23.45
C ARG A 633 28.72 27.25 22.84
N GLY A 634 27.88 28.29 22.86
CA GLY A 634 28.29 29.64 22.48
C GLY A 634 28.19 29.98 20.99
N LYS A 635 27.62 29.09 20.16
CA LYS A 635 27.34 29.36 18.74
C LYS A 635 25.84 29.62 18.52
N SER A 636 25.50 30.34 17.45
CA SER A 636 24.12 30.66 17.08
C SER A 636 23.50 29.56 16.21
N TYR A 637 23.28 28.38 16.80
CA TYR A 637 22.66 27.26 16.08
C TYR A 637 21.21 27.55 15.66
N ARG A 638 20.72 26.81 14.66
CA ARG A 638 19.34 26.95 14.15
C ARG A 638 18.59 25.65 13.93
N SER A 639 19.18 24.67 13.24
CA SER A 639 18.54 23.38 12.98
C SER A 639 19.50 22.23 13.25
N ALA A 640 18.95 21.02 13.32
CA ALA A 640 19.69 19.77 13.43
C ALA A 640 19.07 18.72 12.51
N THR A 641 19.88 17.98 11.76
CA THR A 641 19.46 16.77 11.03
C THR A 641 20.35 15.60 11.45
N PHE A 642 19.78 14.39 11.42
CA PHE A 642 20.34 13.18 12.00
C PHE A 642 20.51 12.13 10.91
N GLY A 643 21.67 11.47 10.85
CA GLY A 643 21.93 10.44 9.85
C GLY A 643 23.33 9.87 9.99
N ASP A 644 23.51 8.59 9.62
CA ASP A 644 24.78 7.87 9.65
C ASP A 644 25.57 8.13 8.36
N PHE A 645 26.40 9.19 8.37
CA PHE A 645 27.02 9.69 7.14
C PHE A 645 28.25 8.89 6.72
N ASP A 646 28.93 8.20 7.64
CA ASP A 646 30.07 7.35 7.34
C ASP A 646 29.73 5.84 7.31
N ASN A 647 28.43 5.53 7.47
CA ASN A 647 27.81 4.21 7.32
C ASN A 647 28.38 3.17 8.29
N ASP A 648 28.66 3.60 9.53
CA ASP A 648 29.28 2.78 10.56
C ASP A 648 28.28 2.18 11.58
N GLY A 649 27.01 2.60 11.48
CA GLY A 649 25.91 2.06 12.27
C GLY A 649 25.49 2.86 13.49
N ASP A 650 26.03 4.05 13.72
CA ASP A 650 25.48 4.99 14.68
C ASP A 650 25.03 6.30 14.05
N THR A 651 24.18 7.02 14.78
CA THR A 651 23.54 8.23 14.25
C THR A 651 24.41 9.45 14.53
N ASP A 652 24.83 10.13 13.46
CA ASP A 652 25.54 11.42 13.53
C ASP A 652 24.58 12.61 13.48
N ILE A 653 25.10 13.80 13.81
CA ILE A 653 24.30 15.03 13.89
C ILE A 653 24.95 16.15 13.09
N LEU A 654 24.21 16.75 12.16
CA LEU A 654 24.62 17.99 11.51
C LEU A 654 23.84 19.19 12.08
N LEU A 655 24.57 20.19 12.56
CA LEU A 655 24.01 21.44 13.09
C LEU A 655 24.26 22.61 12.15
N THR A 656 23.22 23.38 11.83
CA THR A 656 23.38 24.66 11.12
C THR A 656 23.70 25.78 12.09
N VAL A 657 24.50 26.76 11.64
CA VAL A 657 24.98 27.86 12.46
C VAL A 657 24.83 29.17 11.72
N ASN A 658 24.03 30.10 12.25
CA ASN A 658 23.90 31.43 11.65
C ASN A 658 25.26 32.14 11.58
N GLY A 659 25.63 32.58 10.38
CA GLY A 659 26.86 33.33 10.11
C GLY A 659 28.15 32.49 10.19
N GLY A 660 28.01 31.21 10.53
CA GLY A 660 29.10 30.29 10.79
C GLY A 660 29.12 29.13 9.82
N ARG A 661 30.17 28.32 9.94
CA ARG A 661 30.22 27.00 9.30
C ARG A 661 29.23 26.06 9.99
N PRO A 662 28.56 25.14 9.27
CA PRO A 662 27.85 24.04 9.92
C PRO A 662 28.80 23.22 10.79
N VAL A 663 28.25 22.43 11.71
CA VAL A 663 29.02 21.53 12.56
C VAL A 663 28.49 20.11 12.33
N LEU A 664 29.29 19.27 11.70
CA LEU A 664 29.04 17.83 11.61
C LEU A 664 29.66 17.15 12.83
N LEU A 665 28.82 16.59 13.67
CA LEU A 665 29.18 15.88 14.90
C LEU A 665 29.09 14.38 14.62
N ARG A 666 30.26 13.73 14.50
CA ARG A 666 30.34 12.29 14.39
C ARG A 666 30.18 11.63 15.75
N ASN A 667 29.40 10.55 15.83
CA ASN A 667 29.15 9.80 17.05
C ASN A 667 30.22 8.71 17.26
N ASP A 668 31.36 9.03 17.87
CA ASP A 668 32.39 8.03 18.10
C ASP A 668 31.96 7.05 19.22
N GLY A 669 31.52 5.86 18.82
CA GLY A 669 31.29 4.71 19.69
C GLY A 669 29.83 4.39 20.01
N GLY A 670 28.85 5.01 19.35
CA GLY A 670 27.43 4.65 19.48
C GLY A 670 27.14 3.25 18.90
N ASN A 671 27.92 2.82 17.90
CA ASN A 671 27.84 1.51 17.27
C ASN A 671 28.50 0.37 18.07
N GLN A 672 28.83 0.60 19.35
CA GLN A 672 29.32 -0.46 20.24
C GLN A 672 28.24 -1.51 20.56
N ASN A 673 26.99 -1.07 20.63
CA ASN A 673 25.82 -1.95 20.63
C ASN A 673 25.47 -2.36 19.21
N HIS A 674 24.72 -3.45 19.09
CA HIS A 674 24.25 -3.95 17.81
C HIS A 674 23.13 -3.07 17.25
N TRP A 675 22.94 -3.08 15.93
CA TRP A 675 21.97 -2.23 15.26
C TRP A 675 21.42 -2.90 14.01
N ILE A 676 20.33 -2.38 13.46
CA ILE A 676 19.89 -2.67 12.08
C ILE A 676 19.40 -1.38 11.43
N LYS A 677 19.86 -1.08 10.22
CA LYS A 677 19.36 0.04 9.42
C LYS A 677 18.33 -0.46 8.43
N VAL A 678 17.15 0.13 8.40
CA VAL A 678 16.04 -0.27 7.52
C VAL A 678 15.82 0.81 6.45
N ARG A 679 15.86 0.40 5.18
CA ARG A 679 15.52 1.23 4.02
C ARG A 679 14.34 0.60 3.28
N LEU A 680 13.39 1.42 2.87
CA LEU A 680 12.13 0.96 2.25
C LEU A 680 12.05 1.31 0.77
N GLN A 681 11.33 0.50 0.01
CA GLN A 681 10.94 0.81 -1.37
C GLN A 681 9.51 0.36 -1.67
N GLY A 682 8.61 1.34 -1.87
CA GLY A 682 7.19 1.10 -2.18
C GLY A 682 6.94 0.56 -3.61
N THR A 683 5.83 -0.15 -3.78
CA THR A 683 5.33 -0.61 -5.09
C THR A 683 4.07 0.15 -5.48
N ASN A 684 2.96 -0.09 -4.76
CA ASN A 684 1.70 0.64 -4.88
C ASN A 684 1.68 1.88 -3.97
N SER A 685 2.33 1.78 -2.80
CA SER A 685 2.62 2.93 -1.95
C SER A 685 3.72 3.80 -2.58
N ASN A 686 3.87 5.05 -2.10
CA ASN A 686 4.95 5.94 -2.54
C ASN A 686 6.34 5.27 -2.48
N LYS A 687 7.20 5.50 -3.49
CA LYS A 687 8.49 4.79 -3.61
C LYS A 687 9.39 4.98 -2.40
N SER A 688 9.32 6.13 -1.73
CA SER A 688 10.14 6.46 -0.55
C SER A 688 9.70 5.75 0.74
N GLY A 689 8.53 5.12 0.77
CA GLY A 689 7.99 4.45 1.96
C GLY A 689 7.58 5.41 3.10
N ILE A 690 7.42 6.70 2.82
CA ILE A 690 6.98 7.72 3.79
C ILE A 690 5.57 7.36 4.29
N GLY A 691 5.37 7.44 5.61
CA GLY A 691 4.13 7.02 6.30
C GLY A 691 4.11 5.55 6.71
N THR A 692 5.14 4.76 6.35
CA THR A 692 5.22 3.35 6.77
C THR A 692 5.53 3.28 8.26
N LYS A 693 4.79 2.43 8.98
CA LYS A 693 5.09 2.09 10.38
C LYS A 693 6.00 0.87 10.40
N VAL A 694 7.15 1.02 11.04
CA VAL A 694 8.17 -0.02 11.16
C VAL A 694 8.33 -0.39 12.63
N GLU A 695 8.13 -1.67 12.94
CA GLU A 695 8.39 -2.22 14.26
C GLU A 695 9.53 -3.24 14.20
N VAL A 696 10.48 -3.13 15.12
CA VAL A 696 11.60 -4.08 15.24
C VAL A 696 11.46 -4.85 16.54
N LYS A 697 11.55 -6.18 16.46
CA LYS A 697 11.56 -7.09 17.61
C LYS A 697 12.84 -7.88 17.65
N SER A 698 13.49 -7.87 18.81
CA SER A 698 14.61 -8.76 19.11
C SER A 698 14.55 -9.19 20.57
N GLY A 699 14.20 -10.46 20.82
CA GLY A 699 13.90 -10.89 22.19
C GLY A 699 12.81 -10.00 22.82
N THR A 700 13.09 -9.47 24.01
CA THR A 700 12.18 -8.55 24.72
C THR A 700 12.29 -7.09 24.25
N LEU A 701 13.27 -6.74 23.42
CA LEU A 701 13.38 -5.42 22.83
C LEU A 701 12.31 -5.25 21.74
N TRP A 702 11.57 -4.15 21.83
CA TRP A 702 10.60 -3.71 20.85
C TRP A 702 10.72 -2.20 20.66
N GLN A 703 10.67 -1.78 19.39
CA GLN A 703 10.70 -0.39 18.96
C GLN A 703 9.68 -0.19 17.84
N LYS A 704 9.09 1.00 17.79
CA LYS A 704 8.18 1.44 16.72
C LYS A 704 8.59 2.82 16.24
N VAL A 705 8.72 2.96 14.92
CA VAL A 705 9.00 4.24 14.25
C VAL A 705 8.04 4.39 13.06
N GLU A 706 7.66 5.63 12.76
CA GLU A 706 6.96 6.00 11.53
C GLU A 706 7.93 6.76 10.62
N ILE A 707 8.00 6.37 9.34
CA ILE A 707 8.88 7.03 8.36
C ILE A 707 8.30 8.41 8.04
N ASN A 708 8.97 9.45 8.52
CA ASN A 708 8.50 10.84 8.40
C ASN A 708 9.06 11.53 7.15
N GLY A 709 8.25 12.36 6.49
CA GLY A 709 8.67 13.21 5.37
C GLY A 709 9.14 14.62 5.78
N GLY A 710 9.55 14.81 7.04
CA GLY A 710 10.03 16.06 7.62
C GLY A 710 10.45 15.87 9.09
N SER A 711 11.47 16.58 9.57
CA SER A 711 11.91 16.46 10.98
C SER A 711 12.42 17.76 11.59
N GLY A 712 11.85 18.13 12.74
CA GLY A 712 12.29 19.30 13.49
C GLY A 712 12.13 20.64 12.74
N TYR A 713 13.00 21.60 13.08
CA TYR A 713 12.91 22.96 12.55
C TYR A 713 13.74 23.12 11.26
N LEU A 714 13.08 23.36 10.12
CA LEU A 714 13.65 23.60 8.78
C LEU A 714 14.49 22.44 8.19
N SER A 715 14.51 21.28 8.85
CA SER A 715 15.37 20.14 8.49
C SER A 715 14.58 18.92 8.06
N GLN A 716 15.32 17.98 7.47
CA GLN A 716 14.82 16.63 7.22
C GLN A 716 15.96 15.62 7.44
N SER A 717 15.70 14.63 8.27
CA SER A 717 16.52 13.42 8.42
C SER A 717 16.18 12.44 7.28
N PRO A 718 17.08 11.52 6.88
CA PRO A 718 16.80 10.62 5.78
C PRO A 718 15.68 9.64 6.15
N PRO A 719 14.97 9.06 5.16
CA PRO A 719 13.90 8.09 5.41
C PRO A 719 14.42 6.72 5.88
N GLU A 720 15.72 6.45 5.80
CA GLU A 720 16.30 5.25 6.41
C GLU A 720 16.46 5.43 7.93
N VAL A 721 16.10 4.39 8.69
CA VAL A 721 16.06 4.44 10.16
C VAL A 721 16.98 3.37 10.74
N ILE A 722 17.78 3.76 11.74
CA ILE A 722 18.59 2.86 12.54
C ILE A 722 17.80 2.48 13.78
N PHE A 723 17.73 1.17 14.06
CA PHE A 723 17.20 0.62 15.29
C PHE A 723 18.34 0.03 16.10
N GLY A 724 18.55 0.54 17.31
CA GLY A 724 19.45 -0.05 18.28
C GLY A 724 18.97 -1.43 18.70
N LEU A 725 19.88 -2.37 18.90
CA LEU A 725 19.57 -3.75 19.29
C LEU A 725 20.24 -4.11 20.62
N GLY A 726 20.94 -3.17 21.27
CA GLY A 726 21.73 -3.43 22.46
C GLY A 726 22.68 -4.61 22.24
N ASN A 727 22.58 -5.62 23.09
CA ASN A 727 23.38 -6.85 23.00
C ASN A 727 22.75 -7.97 22.17
N HIS A 728 21.59 -7.75 21.57
CA HIS A 728 20.85 -8.81 20.92
C HIS A 728 21.54 -9.31 19.64
N GLN A 729 21.63 -10.64 19.51
CA GLN A 729 22.45 -11.30 18.49
C GLN A 729 21.72 -11.57 17.15
N SER A 730 20.45 -11.16 17.05
CA SER A 730 19.61 -11.36 15.86
C SER A 730 18.44 -10.39 15.89
N VAL A 731 17.86 -10.06 14.73
CA VAL A 731 16.55 -9.43 14.67
C VAL A 731 15.52 -10.52 14.43
N ASP A 732 14.57 -10.67 15.35
CA ASP A 732 13.55 -11.70 15.24
C ASP A 732 12.55 -11.33 14.13
N VAL A 733 12.06 -10.08 14.16
CA VAL A 733 11.03 -9.57 13.24
C VAL A 733 11.28 -8.09 12.92
N VAL A 734 11.15 -7.72 11.64
CA VAL A 734 10.86 -6.35 11.21
C VAL A 734 9.47 -6.36 10.59
N ARG A 735 8.51 -5.74 11.27
CA ARG A 735 7.11 -5.66 10.86
C ARG A 735 6.86 -4.29 10.23
N LEU A 736 6.19 -4.28 9.09
CA LEU A 736 5.88 -3.09 8.30
C LEU A 736 4.38 -2.99 8.05
N LEU A 737 3.83 -1.82 8.26
CA LEU A 737 2.50 -1.45 7.79
C LEU A 737 2.63 -0.27 6.83
N TRP A 738 2.54 -0.57 5.53
CA TRP A 738 2.68 0.41 4.44
C TRP A 738 1.45 1.33 4.35
N PRO A 739 1.59 2.56 3.80
CA PRO A 739 0.46 3.49 3.59
C PRO A 739 -0.69 2.90 2.77
N GLY A 740 -0.38 2.04 1.79
CA GLY A 740 -1.37 1.28 1.02
C GLY A 740 -2.10 0.18 1.81
N GLY A 741 -1.85 0.05 3.11
CA GLY A 741 -2.47 -0.95 3.99
C GLY A 741 -1.87 -2.34 3.91
N VAL A 742 -0.75 -2.51 3.19
CA VAL A 742 -0.01 -3.78 3.12
C VAL A 742 0.66 -4.03 4.47
N LEU A 743 0.28 -5.13 5.12
CA LEU A 743 0.99 -5.66 6.28
C LEU A 743 2.03 -6.67 5.80
N GLN A 744 3.28 -6.46 6.19
CA GLN A 744 4.44 -7.28 5.81
C GLN A 744 5.33 -7.50 7.02
N SER A 745 5.88 -8.70 7.16
CA SER A 745 6.83 -9.00 8.25
C SER A 745 8.02 -9.76 7.69
N GLU A 746 9.23 -9.26 7.94
CA GLU A 746 10.49 -9.94 7.66
C GLU A 746 10.98 -10.63 8.93
N ILE A 747 11.44 -11.89 8.83
CA ILE A 747 11.84 -12.68 10.01
C ILE A 747 13.30 -13.11 9.94
N ASN A 748 13.95 -13.24 11.10
CA ASN A 748 15.32 -13.75 11.26
C ASN A 748 16.37 -12.98 10.45
N LEU A 749 16.42 -11.67 10.64
CA LEU A 749 17.39 -10.83 9.96
C LEU A 749 18.72 -10.76 10.74
N PRO A 750 19.88 -10.71 10.03
CA PRO A 750 21.16 -10.40 10.65
C PRO A 750 21.20 -8.99 11.26
N ILE A 751 22.09 -8.80 12.23
CA ILE A 751 22.42 -7.52 12.87
C ILE A 751 23.59 -6.82 12.15
N ASN A 752 23.83 -5.56 12.50
CA ASN A 752 24.92 -4.69 12.05
C ASN A 752 25.01 -4.56 10.53
N GLN A 753 23.87 -4.30 9.91
CA GLN A 753 23.74 -4.17 8.46
C GLN A 753 22.58 -3.25 8.08
N THR A 754 22.63 -2.79 6.83
CA THR A 754 21.51 -2.13 6.16
C THR A 754 20.66 -3.16 5.43
N LYS A 755 19.34 -3.10 5.63
CA LYS A 755 18.35 -3.96 5.01
C LYS A 755 17.39 -3.14 4.15
N LEU A 756 17.49 -3.30 2.83
CA LEU A 756 16.47 -2.86 1.88
C LEU A 756 15.28 -3.83 1.90
N ILE A 757 14.08 -3.28 2.06
CA ILE A 757 12.80 -4.01 2.07
C ILE A 757 11.89 -3.42 1.00
N HIS A 758 11.47 -4.26 0.06
CA HIS A 758 10.48 -3.90 -0.96
C HIS A 758 9.08 -4.22 -0.43
N GLU A 759 8.12 -3.34 -0.69
CA GLU A 759 6.70 -3.60 -0.45
C GLU A 759 6.26 -4.84 -1.23
N LEU A 760 5.48 -5.71 -0.58
CA LEU A 760 4.85 -6.85 -1.25
C LEU A 760 3.86 -6.35 -2.31
N ASP A 761 4.07 -6.73 -3.57
CA ASP A 761 3.14 -6.48 -4.67
C ASP A 761 1.86 -7.33 -4.46
N ARG A 762 0.77 -6.70 -4.01
CA ARG A 762 -0.57 -7.29 -4.00
C ARG A 762 -1.21 -7.03 -5.35
N LYS A 763 -1.33 -8.07 -6.18
CA LYS A 763 -2.04 -7.97 -7.47
C LYS A 763 -3.52 -7.64 -7.22
N GLY A 764 -3.92 -6.40 -7.51
CA GLY A 764 -5.26 -5.88 -7.22
C GLY A 764 -6.42 -6.46 -8.02
N THR A 765 -6.20 -7.09 -9.19
CA THR A 765 -7.30 -7.63 -10.02
C THR A 765 -6.88 -8.78 -10.95
N SER A 766 -7.77 -9.77 -11.13
CA SER A 766 -7.83 -10.77 -12.21
C SER A 766 -8.99 -11.72 -11.95
N CYS A 767 -9.60 -12.18 -13.03
CA CYS A 767 -10.77 -13.05 -13.06
C CYS A 767 -10.50 -14.47 -12.52
N PRO A 768 -11.54 -15.29 -12.26
CA PRO A 768 -11.35 -16.68 -11.85
C PRO A 768 -10.55 -17.48 -12.88
N LEU A 769 -9.80 -18.45 -12.37
CA LEU A 769 -9.02 -19.36 -13.20
C LEU A 769 -9.83 -20.60 -13.57
N LEU A 770 -9.77 -20.96 -14.86
CA LEU A 770 -10.40 -22.17 -15.39
C LEU A 770 -9.37 -23.29 -15.60
N TYR A 771 -9.70 -24.47 -15.07
CA TYR A 771 -8.93 -25.70 -15.25
C TYR A 771 -9.82 -26.82 -15.82
N THR A 772 -9.24 -27.66 -16.67
CA THR A 772 -9.94 -28.80 -17.29
C THR A 772 -9.16 -30.10 -17.11
N TRP A 773 -9.86 -31.21 -16.98
CA TRP A 773 -9.24 -32.53 -17.02
C TRP A 773 -8.82 -32.88 -18.45
N ASN A 774 -7.51 -33.01 -18.69
CA ASN A 774 -6.97 -33.28 -20.03
C ASN A 774 -6.78 -34.78 -20.34
N GLY A 775 -7.22 -35.67 -19.44
CA GLY A 775 -7.00 -37.12 -19.53
C GLY A 775 -5.96 -37.64 -18.53
N THR A 776 -5.09 -36.77 -18.00
CA THR A 776 -4.00 -37.15 -17.08
C THR A 776 -3.96 -36.29 -15.81
N ARG A 777 -4.21 -34.99 -15.92
CA ARG A 777 -4.25 -34.03 -14.81
C ARG A 777 -5.19 -32.88 -15.13
N TYR A 778 -5.47 -32.04 -14.13
CA TYR A 778 -6.05 -30.73 -14.37
C TYR A 778 -4.97 -29.81 -14.92
N GLN A 779 -5.31 -29.07 -15.97
CA GLN A 779 -4.42 -28.09 -16.57
C GLN A 779 -5.12 -26.75 -16.69
N PHE A 780 -4.34 -25.69 -16.60
CA PHE A 780 -4.80 -24.33 -16.77
C PHE A 780 -5.26 -24.08 -18.21
N VAL A 781 -6.41 -23.42 -18.37
CA VAL A 781 -6.94 -22.99 -19.67
C VAL A 781 -6.69 -21.50 -19.86
N THR A 782 -7.30 -20.67 -19.02
CA THR A 782 -7.20 -19.20 -18.98
C THR A 782 -7.93 -18.69 -17.73
N ASP A 783 -7.81 -17.41 -17.39
CA ASP A 783 -8.81 -16.67 -16.61
C ASP A 783 -10.07 -16.38 -17.46
N PHE A 784 -11.22 -16.09 -16.84
CA PHE A 784 -12.48 -15.78 -17.53
C PHE A 784 -13.42 -14.98 -16.62
N LEU A 785 -14.51 -14.42 -17.15
CA LEU A 785 -15.37 -13.42 -16.54
C LEU A 785 -14.63 -12.08 -16.30
N GLY A 786 -13.83 -11.62 -17.25
CA GLY A 786 -13.10 -10.35 -17.09
C GLY A 786 -13.94 -9.09 -17.30
N GLY A 787 -14.98 -9.17 -18.13
CA GLY A 787 -15.94 -8.08 -18.31
C GLY A 787 -16.93 -7.92 -17.16
N CYS A 788 -17.02 -8.89 -16.25
CA CYS A 788 -18.08 -8.95 -15.26
C CYS A 788 -17.78 -8.15 -13.98
N ALA A 789 -16.66 -7.44 -13.93
CA ALA A 789 -16.27 -6.63 -12.78
C ALA A 789 -17.41 -5.66 -12.43
N ILE A 790 -17.68 -5.43 -11.14
CA ILE A 790 -18.67 -4.44 -10.68
C ILE A 790 -18.01 -3.48 -9.70
N GLY A 791 -18.40 -2.21 -9.79
CA GLY A 791 -17.87 -1.19 -8.89
C GLY A 791 -16.41 -0.85 -9.17
N TYR A 792 -15.87 -1.24 -10.33
CA TYR A 792 -14.57 -0.79 -10.79
C TYR A 792 -14.66 0.70 -11.13
N LEU A 793 -13.85 1.54 -10.48
CA LEU A 793 -13.88 2.99 -10.67
C LEU A 793 -13.13 3.34 -11.96
N GLU A 794 -13.81 4.00 -12.88
CA GLU A 794 -13.19 4.48 -14.13
C GLU A 794 -12.75 5.95 -14.02
N SER A 795 -13.51 6.73 -13.26
CA SER A 795 -13.19 8.11 -12.89
C SER A 795 -14.03 8.53 -11.67
N PRO A 796 -13.71 9.64 -10.97
CA PRO A 796 -14.42 10.03 -9.76
C PRO A 796 -15.95 10.06 -9.94
N GLY A 797 -16.66 9.21 -9.20
CA GLY A 797 -18.12 9.07 -9.27
C GLY A 797 -18.66 8.29 -10.47
N HIS A 798 -17.80 7.73 -11.32
CA HIS A 798 -18.18 6.89 -12.46
C HIS A 798 -17.57 5.49 -12.34
N TYR A 799 -18.46 4.49 -12.34
CA TYR A 799 -18.10 3.08 -12.24
C TYR A 799 -18.49 2.35 -13.53
N ASN A 800 -17.76 1.28 -13.80
CA ASN A 800 -17.95 0.47 -15.00
C ASN A 800 -19.36 -0.14 -15.10
N THR A 801 -19.75 -0.49 -16.33
CA THR A 801 -20.91 -1.35 -16.58
C THR A 801 -20.45 -2.78 -16.81
N PRO A 802 -20.93 -3.78 -16.06
CA PRO A 802 -20.50 -5.17 -16.23
C PRO A 802 -21.04 -5.78 -17.53
N ASP A 803 -20.23 -6.60 -18.19
CA ASP A 803 -20.65 -7.62 -19.17
C ASP A 803 -20.61 -8.98 -18.46
N THR A 804 -21.78 -9.55 -18.18
CA THR A 804 -21.92 -10.60 -17.15
C THR A 804 -21.61 -11.99 -17.64
N ASP A 805 -21.61 -12.22 -18.96
CA ASP A 805 -21.37 -13.52 -19.53
C ASP A 805 -20.08 -13.58 -20.37
N GLU A 806 -19.46 -14.76 -20.40
CA GLU A 806 -18.27 -15.02 -21.20
C GLU A 806 -18.29 -16.45 -21.74
N TYR A 807 -17.85 -16.61 -23.00
CA TYR A 807 -17.62 -17.91 -23.63
C TYR A 807 -16.13 -18.20 -23.79
N VAL A 808 -15.61 -19.14 -23.00
CA VAL A 808 -14.21 -19.55 -23.04
C VAL A 808 -14.00 -20.72 -23.99
N LYS A 809 -13.10 -20.58 -24.97
CA LYS A 809 -12.72 -21.68 -25.85
C LYS A 809 -11.88 -22.73 -25.13
N ILE A 810 -12.28 -24.00 -25.23
CA ILE A 810 -11.54 -25.16 -24.75
C ILE A 810 -11.39 -26.16 -25.90
N SER A 811 -10.15 -26.49 -26.25
CA SER A 811 -9.90 -27.47 -27.30
C SER A 811 -10.23 -28.90 -26.84
N GLY A 812 -10.49 -29.79 -27.79
CA GLY A 812 -10.70 -31.21 -27.49
C GLY A 812 -9.52 -31.88 -26.77
N ARG A 813 -8.28 -31.39 -26.95
CA ARG A 813 -7.12 -31.90 -26.20
C ARG A 813 -7.11 -31.41 -24.75
N GLN A 814 -7.72 -30.27 -24.49
CA GLN A 814 -7.76 -29.71 -23.15
C GLN A 814 -8.83 -30.32 -22.25
N LEU A 815 -9.89 -30.87 -22.84
CA LEU A 815 -10.98 -31.49 -22.10
C LEU A 815 -11.27 -32.90 -22.62
N GLN A 816 -10.94 -33.89 -21.80
CA GLN A 816 -11.18 -35.32 -22.07
C GLN A 816 -12.19 -35.88 -21.06
N PRO A 817 -13.00 -36.87 -21.44
CA PRO A 817 -13.94 -37.48 -20.51
C PRO A 817 -13.20 -38.30 -19.44
N ARG A 818 -13.71 -38.27 -18.21
CA ARG A 818 -13.26 -39.06 -17.06
C ARG A 818 -14.49 -39.71 -16.42
N ASP A 819 -14.51 -41.03 -16.35
CA ASP A 819 -15.60 -41.78 -15.71
C ASP A 819 -17.01 -41.39 -16.20
N GLY A 820 -17.13 -41.05 -17.49
CA GLY A 820 -18.40 -40.66 -18.12
C GLY A 820 -18.78 -39.18 -18.00
N THR A 821 -17.93 -38.33 -17.42
CA THR A 821 -18.15 -36.89 -17.29
C THR A 821 -17.03 -36.06 -17.92
N TYR A 822 -17.33 -34.82 -18.28
CA TYR A 822 -16.33 -33.78 -18.51
C TYR A 822 -16.20 -32.97 -17.23
N SER A 823 -14.99 -32.88 -16.67
CA SER A 823 -14.74 -32.26 -15.37
C SER A 823 -13.92 -30.99 -15.50
N LEU A 824 -14.47 -29.89 -14.97
CA LEU A 824 -13.90 -28.55 -14.96
C LEU A 824 -13.76 -28.08 -13.51
N LYS A 825 -12.80 -27.18 -13.28
CA LYS A 825 -12.64 -26.49 -12.00
C LYS A 825 -12.49 -25.00 -12.23
N VAL A 826 -13.23 -24.24 -11.44
CA VAL A 826 -13.18 -22.78 -11.38
C VAL A 826 -12.61 -22.41 -10.03
N ASN A 827 -11.49 -21.70 -10.00
CA ASN A 827 -10.82 -21.29 -8.77
C ASN A 827 -10.76 -19.76 -8.68
N ASN A 828 -11.22 -19.21 -7.56
CA ASN A 828 -11.02 -17.82 -7.21
C ASN A 828 -9.71 -17.74 -6.40
N GLN A 829 -8.69 -17.05 -6.88
CA GLN A 829 -7.38 -17.00 -6.22
C GLN A 829 -6.97 -15.60 -5.75
N LEU A 830 -7.60 -14.55 -6.28
CA LEU A 830 -7.18 -13.17 -6.07
C LEU A 830 -7.98 -12.49 -4.97
N GLU A 831 -7.60 -11.26 -4.63
CA GLU A 831 -8.28 -10.41 -3.65
C GLU A 831 -9.64 -9.90 -4.18
N GLU A 832 -10.55 -10.83 -4.45
CA GLU A 832 -11.85 -10.60 -5.06
C GLU A 832 -12.95 -11.54 -4.51
N VAL A 833 -14.20 -11.14 -4.72
CA VAL A 833 -15.38 -11.99 -4.55
C VAL A 833 -16.04 -12.22 -5.90
N LEU A 834 -16.44 -13.47 -6.16
CA LEU A 834 -17.14 -13.86 -7.38
C LEU A 834 -18.57 -14.30 -7.08
N TYR A 835 -19.46 -13.96 -8.01
CA TYR A 835 -20.89 -14.28 -7.97
C TYR A 835 -21.24 -15.04 -9.24
N ILE A 836 -21.18 -16.38 -9.22
CA ILE A 836 -21.45 -17.19 -10.41
C ILE A 836 -22.91 -17.65 -10.39
N ASP A 837 -23.68 -17.33 -11.44
CA ASP A 837 -25.13 -17.60 -11.53
C ASP A 837 -25.46 -18.73 -12.50
N GLN A 838 -24.72 -18.85 -13.60
CA GLN A 838 -24.94 -19.91 -14.58
C GLN A 838 -23.63 -20.40 -15.15
N THR A 839 -23.56 -21.72 -15.40
CA THR A 839 -22.51 -22.30 -16.23
C THR A 839 -23.11 -23.29 -17.21
N GLU A 840 -22.50 -23.42 -18.38
CA GLU A 840 -22.90 -24.40 -19.39
C GLU A 840 -21.69 -24.86 -20.20
N LEU A 841 -21.71 -26.11 -20.65
CA LEU A 841 -20.74 -26.60 -21.61
C LEU A 841 -21.40 -26.73 -22.99
N LEU A 842 -21.04 -25.83 -23.89
CA LEU A 842 -21.41 -25.91 -25.30
C LEU A 842 -20.43 -26.83 -26.04
N VAL A 843 -20.92 -27.99 -26.46
CA VAL A 843 -20.16 -29.01 -27.18
C VAL A 843 -20.38 -28.87 -28.68
N LEU A 844 -19.29 -28.79 -29.43
CA LEU A 844 -19.28 -28.47 -30.85
C LEU A 844 -18.56 -29.59 -31.62
N ASP A 845 -19.31 -30.38 -32.38
CA ASP A 845 -18.73 -31.33 -33.34
C ASP A 845 -18.63 -30.66 -34.71
N HIS A 846 -17.44 -30.65 -35.30
CA HIS A 846 -17.15 -29.96 -36.55
C HIS A 846 -16.13 -30.74 -37.40
N PRO A 847 -16.00 -30.49 -38.72
CA PRO A 847 -14.91 -31.02 -39.53
C PRO A 847 -13.54 -30.75 -38.88
N ALA A 848 -12.66 -31.75 -38.86
CA ALA A 848 -11.40 -31.68 -38.11
C ALA A 848 -10.40 -30.64 -38.65
N ASP A 849 -10.60 -30.12 -39.86
CA ASP A 849 -9.78 -29.11 -40.52
C ASP A 849 -10.35 -27.68 -40.41
N VAL A 850 -11.41 -27.49 -39.62
CA VAL A 850 -12.02 -26.19 -39.30
C VAL A 850 -11.84 -25.93 -37.82
N ASP A 851 -11.42 -24.71 -37.47
CA ASP A 851 -11.35 -24.26 -36.08
C ASP A 851 -12.50 -23.30 -35.76
N LEU A 852 -12.92 -23.28 -34.50
CA LEU A 852 -14.08 -22.52 -34.02
C LEU A 852 -13.66 -21.52 -32.96
N PHE A 853 -14.28 -20.34 -32.97
CA PHE A 853 -14.02 -19.28 -32.00
C PHE A 853 -15.34 -18.63 -31.56
N PRO A 854 -15.53 -18.35 -30.27
CA PRO A 854 -16.56 -17.42 -29.82
C PRO A 854 -16.21 -16.00 -30.28
N ASN A 855 -17.18 -15.10 -30.25
CA ASN A 855 -16.98 -13.67 -30.56
C ASN A 855 -16.48 -12.87 -29.34
N GLU A 856 -15.79 -13.54 -28.43
CA GLU A 856 -15.46 -13.07 -27.09
C GLU A 856 -14.49 -11.89 -27.14
N ARG A 857 -14.82 -10.85 -26.38
CA ARG A 857 -14.03 -9.62 -26.20
C ARG A 857 -14.72 -8.75 -25.16
N LEU A 858 -13.92 -8.08 -24.35
CA LEU A 858 -14.43 -7.10 -23.41
C LEU A 858 -14.75 -5.79 -24.17
N MET A 859 -16.00 -5.34 -24.05
CA MET A 859 -16.45 -4.06 -24.58
C MET A 859 -16.53 -3.03 -23.45
N PRO A 860 -16.03 -1.79 -23.64
CA PRO A 860 -16.07 -0.77 -22.59
C PRO A 860 -17.48 -0.44 -22.10
N GLU A 861 -18.46 -0.45 -23.02
CA GLU A 861 -19.84 -0.08 -22.74
C GLU A 861 -20.82 -0.88 -23.63
N PRO A 862 -22.10 -1.02 -23.21
CA PRO A 862 -23.15 -1.61 -24.03
C PRO A 862 -23.49 -0.78 -25.29
N PRO A 863 -24.12 -1.38 -26.32
CA PRO A 863 -24.63 -2.75 -26.37
C PRO A 863 -23.54 -3.78 -26.66
N TYR A 864 -23.54 -4.87 -25.89
CA TYR A 864 -22.63 -6.00 -26.07
C TYR A 864 -23.02 -6.84 -27.29
N PRO A 865 -22.04 -7.34 -28.07
CA PRO A 865 -22.32 -8.11 -29.28
C PRO A 865 -22.96 -9.46 -28.93
N PRO A 866 -24.05 -9.87 -29.60
CA PRO A 866 -24.68 -11.14 -29.31
C PRO A 866 -23.74 -12.31 -29.64
N PHE A 867 -23.85 -13.39 -28.87
CA PHE A 867 -23.06 -14.60 -29.07
C PHE A 867 -23.11 -15.10 -30.53
N LYS A 868 -21.93 -15.35 -31.10
CA LYS A 868 -21.74 -15.82 -32.47
C LYS A 868 -20.51 -16.73 -32.53
N ILE A 869 -20.66 -17.84 -33.25
CA ILE A 869 -19.55 -18.76 -33.54
C ILE A 869 -18.90 -18.35 -34.87
N TYR A 870 -17.61 -18.11 -34.84
CA TYR A 870 -16.77 -17.87 -36.00
C TYR A 870 -16.00 -19.13 -36.39
N THR A 871 -15.83 -19.31 -37.69
CA THR A 871 -15.13 -20.48 -38.26
C THR A 871 -13.90 -20.01 -39.01
N ALA A 872 -12.77 -20.66 -38.74
CA ALA A 872 -11.51 -20.35 -39.40
C ALA A 872 -10.90 -21.62 -40.02
N LYS A 873 -10.31 -21.46 -41.20
CA LYS A 873 -9.55 -22.51 -41.86
C LYS A 873 -8.45 -21.85 -42.69
N ASN A 874 -7.22 -22.36 -42.55
CA ASN A 874 -6.03 -21.80 -43.21
C ASN A 874 -5.83 -20.29 -42.94
N ALA A 875 -6.18 -19.81 -41.75
CA ALA A 875 -5.89 -18.43 -41.36
C ALA A 875 -4.37 -18.24 -41.31
N CYS A 876 -3.88 -17.11 -41.82
CA CYS A 876 -2.45 -16.82 -41.92
C CYS A 876 -2.12 -15.45 -41.31
N PRO A 877 -0.87 -15.21 -40.88
CA PRO A 877 -0.45 -13.87 -40.48
C PRO A 877 -0.70 -12.82 -41.56
N PRO A 878 -0.80 -11.52 -41.21
CA PRO A 878 -0.84 -10.45 -42.20
C PRO A 878 0.40 -10.48 -43.08
N LYS A 879 0.30 -9.89 -44.28
CA LYS A 879 1.40 -9.86 -45.25
C LYS A 879 2.58 -9.04 -44.74
N ALA A 880 2.31 -7.97 -43.97
CA ALA A 880 3.29 -7.16 -43.27
C ALA A 880 2.63 -6.44 -42.08
N ALA A 881 3.43 -6.04 -41.09
CA ALA A 881 2.96 -5.30 -39.93
C ALA A 881 4.01 -4.34 -39.39
N TRP A 882 3.59 -3.16 -38.94
CA TRP A 882 4.47 -2.13 -38.37
C TRP A 882 3.88 -1.50 -37.11
N ASP A 883 4.75 -1.07 -36.19
CA ASP A 883 4.36 -0.15 -35.11
C ASP A 883 4.25 1.31 -35.62
N GLY A 884 3.77 2.21 -34.75
CA GLY A 884 3.66 3.64 -35.04
C GLY A 884 4.99 4.34 -35.35
N GLN A 885 6.13 3.72 -35.01
CA GLN A 885 7.48 4.19 -35.31
C GLN A 885 8.02 3.63 -36.64
N GLY A 886 7.28 2.74 -37.30
CA GLY A 886 7.62 2.11 -38.58
C GLY A 886 8.52 0.87 -38.48
N GLN A 887 8.68 0.29 -37.30
CA GLN A 887 9.46 -0.93 -37.09
C GLN A 887 8.66 -2.17 -37.54
N ASP A 888 9.33 -3.15 -38.14
CA ASP A 888 8.69 -4.42 -38.52
C ASP A 888 8.39 -5.27 -37.29
N VAL A 889 7.10 -5.47 -37.03
CA VAL A 889 6.60 -6.25 -35.88
C VAL A 889 5.95 -7.56 -36.30
N LEU A 890 5.93 -7.91 -37.59
CA LEU A 890 5.34 -9.16 -38.07
C LEU A 890 5.88 -10.40 -37.33
N PRO A 891 7.20 -10.53 -37.05
CA PRO A 891 7.73 -11.68 -36.30
C PRO A 891 7.18 -11.81 -34.88
N LEU A 892 6.77 -10.70 -34.26
CA LEU A 892 6.24 -10.61 -32.90
C LEU A 892 4.73 -10.84 -32.82
N ILE A 893 4.01 -10.92 -33.95
CA ILE A 893 2.55 -11.13 -33.98
C ILE A 893 2.15 -12.34 -34.83
N ALA A 894 3.10 -13.19 -35.20
CA ALA A 894 2.84 -14.31 -36.12
C ALA A 894 2.41 -15.60 -35.40
N LYS A 895 2.78 -15.77 -34.12
CA LYS A 895 2.57 -17.01 -33.35
C LYS A 895 2.45 -16.72 -31.87
N ILE A 896 1.65 -17.55 -31.19
CA ILE A 896 1.50 -17.47 -29.73
C ILE A 896 2.76 -18.04 -29.08
N ASP A 897 3.67 -17.18 -28.63
CA ASP A 897 4.92 -17.57 -27.99
C ASP A 897 5.40 -16.61 -26.89
N ARG A 898 4.52 -15.70 -26.42
CA ARG A 898 4.79 -14.70 -25.37
C ARG A 898 5.92 -13.74 -25.78
N THR A 899 5.98 -13.45 -27.08
CA THR A 899 6.80 -12.39 -27.65
C THR A 899 5.88 -11.46 -28.42
N TYR A 900 5.93 -10.17 -28.10
CA TYR A 900 4.95 -9.20 -28.58
C TYR A 900 5.58 -7.81 -28.69
N PRO A 901 4.99 -6.89 -29.47
CA PRO A 901 5.41 -5.50 -29.48
C PRO A 901 5.19 -4.84 -28.11
N ASP A 902 6.24 -4.23 -27.55
CA ASP A 902 6.24 -3.62 -26.21
C ASP A 902 6.97 -2.26 -26.17
N HIS A 903 7.24 -1.66 -27.33
CA HIS A 903 8.07 -0.45 -27.46
C HIS A 903 7.32 0.86 -27.18
N PHE A 904 6.03 0.79 -26.84
CA PHE A 904 5.26 1.96 -26.46
C PHE A 904 5.66 2.45 -25.06
N LYS A 905 5.60 3.77 -24.87
CA LYS A 905 5.99 4.37 -23.60
C LYS A 905 4.87 4.21 -22.57
N LEU A 906 5.20 3.64 -21.41
CA LEU A 906 4.28 3.49 -20.28
C LEU A 906 4.07 4.84 -19.59
N LEU A 907 2.87 5.07 -19.09
CA LEU A 907 2.56 6.17 -18.18
C LEU A 907 2.72 5.71 -16.72
N PRO A 908 2.87 6.64 -15.75
CA PRO A 908 3.09 6.29 -14.34
C PRO A 908 1.86 5.68 -13.65
N TYR A 909 0.75 5.49 -14.37
CA TYR A 909 -0.46 4.81 -13.89
C TYR A 909 -0.52 3.41 -14.50
N LYS A 910 -0.75 2.39 -13.66
CA LYS A 910 -0.87 1.00 -14.12
C LYS A 910 -1.97 0.87 -15.17
N GLY A 911 -1.73 0.07 -16.21
CA GLY A 911 -2.63 -0.09 -17.36
C GLY A 911 -2.57 0.99 -18.44
N TYR A 912 -1.91 2.12 -18.20
CA TYR A 912 -1.83 3.24 -19.16
C TYR A 912 -0.50 3.30 -19.92
N ALA A 913 -0.58 3.69 -21.19
CA ALA A 913 0.55 4.03 -22.06
C ALA A 913 0.23 5.30 -22.87
N GLU A 914 1.24 5.88 -23.51
CA GLU A 914 0.98 6.85 -24.58
C GLU A 914 0.20 6.20 -25.72
N GLU A 915 -0.56 7.00 -26.48
CA GLU A 915 -1.27 6.50 -27.67
C GLU A 915 -0.26 5.83 -28.62
N HIS A 916 -0.55 4.59 -28.99
CA HIS A 916 0.29 3.80 -29.88
C HIS A 916 -0.58 3.04 -30.88
N ASP A 917 0.04 2.66 -31.99
CA ASP A 917 -0.67 2.01 -33.08
C ASP A 917 0.07 0.83 -33.70
N LEU A 918 -0.74 -0.08 -34.23
CA LEU A 918 -0.33 -1.27 -34.97
C LEU A 918 -0.97 -1.23 -36.36
N ILE A 919 -0.13 -1.17 -37.40
CA ILE A 919 -0.55 -1.10 -38.80
C ILE A 919 -0.35 -2.47 -39.43
N LEU A 920 -1.39 -3.02 -40.07
CA LEU A 920 -1.35 -4.33 -40.72
C LEU A 920 -1.65 -4.19 -42.21
N ASP A 921 -0.82 -4.76 -43.08
CA ASP A 921 -1.14 -5.03 -44.50
C ASP A 921 -1.75 -6.43 -44.60
N LEU A 922 -3.04 -6.51 -44.89
CA LEU A 922 -3.77 -7.79 -44.98
C LEU A 922 -3.65 -8.46 -46.36
N GLY A 923 -2.97 -7.84 -47.33
CA GLY A 923 -2.84 -8.33 -48.70
C GLY A 923 -4.07 -8.08 -49.59
N ASP A 924 -4.15 -8.77 -50.73
CA ASP A 924 -5.29 -8.63 -51.64
C ASP A 924 -6.48 -9.47 -51.16
N LEU A 925 -7.54 -8.78 -50.70
CA LEU A 925 -8.78 -9.38 -50.22
C LEU A 925 -9.96 -9.14 -51.16
N SER A 926 -9.73 -8.71 -52.40
CA SER A 926 -10.77 -8.36 -53.38
C SER A 926 -11.77 -9.47 -53.70
N LYS A 927 -11.38 -10.74 -53.49
CA LYS A 927 -12.22 -11.93 -53.72
C LYS A 927 -12.80 -12.54 -52.44
N ALA A 928 -12.47 -12.00 -51.27
CA ALA A 928 -12.94 -12.53 -49.99
C ALA A 928 -14.38 -12.07 -49.72
N SER A 929 -15.27 -13.01 -49.44
CA SER A 929 -16.67 -12.72 -49.05
C SER A 929 -16.86 -12.65 -47.53
N ASN A 930 -15.83 -13.00 -46.76
CA ASN A 930 -15.77 -12.95 -45.31
C ASN A 930 -14.34 -12.56 -44.95
N ILE A 931 -14.14 -11.57 -44.07
CA ILE A 931 -12.81 -11.11 -43.66
C ILE A 931 -12.83 -10.94 -42.14
N ASN A 932 -12.11 -11.80 -41.42
CA ASN A 932 -11.99 -11.71 -39.97
C ASN A 932 -10.52 -11.61 -39.55
N LEU A 933 -10.24 -10.82 -38.53
CA LEU A 933 -9.00 -10.92 -37.76
C LEU A 933 -9.24 -11.82 -36.55
N LEU A 934 -8.35 -12.79 -36.35
CA LEU A 934 -8.22 -13.57 -35.13
C LEU A 934 -7.05 -12.98 -34.36
N MET A 935 -7.31 -12.34 -33.23
CA MET A 935 -6.30 -11.55 -32.52
C MET A 935 -6.13 -12.13 -31.11
N THR A 936 -5.00 -12.79 -30.88
CA THR A 936 -4.60 -13.32 -29.58
C THR A 936 -3.73 -12.31 -28.84
N ALA A 937 -4.18 -11.89 -27.67
CA ALA A 937 -3.49 -10.91 -26.83
C ALA A 937 -3.83 -11.09 -25.36
N TRP A 938 -3.03 -10.45 -24.51
CA TRP A 938 -3.32 -10.23 -23.09
C TRP A 938 -3.23 -8.74 -22.77
N ILE A 939 -3.80 -8.34 -21.64
CA ILE A 939 -3.82 -6.96 -21.17
C ILE A 939 -3.26 -6.87 -19.75
N ASP A 940 -2.49 -5.83 -19.48
CA ASP A 940 -2.19 -5.39 -18.12
C ASP A 940 -3.20 -4.32 -17.73
N TYR A 941 -4.16 -4.65 -16.87
CA TYR A 941 -5.29 -3.79 -16.54
C TYR A 941 -4.87 -2.56 -15.74
N ALA A 942 -5.58 -1.45 -15.94
CA ALA A 942 -5.67 -0.43 -14.92
C ALA A 942 -6.53 -0.97 -13.76
N ASP A 943 -6.21 -0.62 -12.52
CA ASP A 943 -7.09 -0.82 -11.36
C ASP A 943 -7.79 0.49 -10.98
N SER A 944 -8.72 0.43 -10.04
CA SER A 944 -9.51 1.60 -9.63
C SER A 944 -8.62 2.71 -9.06
N THR A 945 -7.56 2.36 -8.33
CA THR A 945 -6.57 3.33 -7.85
C THR A 945 -5.80 3.97 -9.01
N ALA A 946 -5.34 3.18 -9.99
CA ALA A 946 -4.69 3.75 -11.18
C ALA A 946 -5.63 4.67 -12.00
N ASN A 947 -6.93 4.35 -12.07
CA ASN A 947 -7.92 5.21 -12.74
C ASN A 947 -8.20 6.49 -11.97
N PHE A 948 -8.29 6.43 -10.64
CA PHE A 948 -8.39 7.63 -9.80
C PHE A 948 -7.20 8.56 -10.04
N LYS A 949 -5.99 8.00 -9.97
CA LYS A 949 -4.72 8.70 -10.23
C LYS A 949 -4.66 9.30 -11.64
N ALA A 950 -5.00 8.51 -12.65
CA ALA A 950 -5.06 8.96 -14.04
C ALA A 950 -6.09 10.10 -14.23
N SER A 951 -7.19 10.09 -13.49
CA SER A 951 -8.21 11.14 -13.55
C SER A 951 -7.71 12.49 -12.99
N GLN A 952 -6.95 12.49 -11.88
CA GLN A 952 -6.29 13.69 -11.34
C GLN A 952 -5.28 14.25 -12.34
N ALA A 953 -4.60 13.36 -13.07
CA ALA A 953 -3.67 13.71 -14.13
C ALA A 953 -4.33 14.23 -15.42
N GLY A 954 -5.65 14.03 -15.58
CA GLY A 954 -6.37 14.28 -16.83
C GLY A 954 -6.03 13.30 -17.96
N ALA A 955 -5.43 12.15 -17.62
CA ALA A 955 -5.13 11.10 -18.58
C ALA A 955 -6.40 10.33 -18.95
N GLN A 956 -6.50 9.92 -20.22
CA GLN A 956 -7.64 9.14 -20.72
C GLN A 956 -7.17 7.77 -21.20
N LEU A 957 -7.90 6.74 -20.78
CA LEU A 957 -7.73 5.40 -21.29
C LEU A 957 -8.54 5.29 -22.59
N ILE A 958 -7.86 5.00 -23.69
CA ILE A 958 -8.43 4.94 -25.04
C ILE A 958 -8.50 3.46 -25.42
N PRO A 959 -9.69 2.84 -25.42
CA PRO A 959 -9.86 1.48 -25.89
C PRO A 959 -9.47 1.34 -27.37
N PRO A 960 -9.11 0.13 -27.82
CA PRO A 960 -8.69 -0.06 -29.20
C PRO A 960 -9.78 0.32 -30.20
N TYR A 961 -9.43 1.12 -31.21
CA TYR A 961 -10.28 1.41 -32.36
C TYR A 961 -9.56 1.13 -33.69
N LEU A 962 -10.32 0.88 -34.76
CA LEU A 962 -9.77 0.49 -36.06
C LEU A 962 -10.06 1.53 -37.15
N GLN A 963 -9.00 1.85 -37.89
CA GLN A 963 -9.02 2.75 -39.04
C GLN A 963 -8.64 2.01 -40.33
N VAL A 964 -9.20 2.48 -41.44
CA VAL A 964 -8.84 2.06 -42.82
C VAL A 964 -8.53 3.28 -43.67
N ARG A 965 -7.94 3.08 -44.85
CA ARG A 965 -7.63 4.17 -45.79
C ARG A 965 -8.88 4.58 -46.59
N ASN A 966 -9.20 5.86 -46.56
CA ASN A 966 -10.24 6.46 -47.40
C ASN A 966 -9.72 6.75 -48.83
N ALA A 967 -10.59 7.26 -49.71
CA ALA A 967 -10.23 7.56 -51.11
C ALA A 967 -9.12 8.62 -51.28
N LYS A 968 -8.79 9.39 -50.23
CA LYS A 968 -7.67 10.35 -50.21
C LYS A 968 -6.38 9.74 -49.63
N GLY A 969 -6.38 8.45 -49.28
CA GLY A 969 -5.27 7.78 -48.61
C GLY A 969 -5.10 8.19 -47.14
N GLN A 970 -6.11 8.79 -46.50
CA GLN A 970 -6.06 9.17 -45.09
C GLN A 970 -6.70 8.08 -44.22
N TRP A 971 -6.21 7.91 -43.00
CA TRP A 971 -6.83 7.02 -42.01
C TRP A 971 -8.20 7.54 -41.61
N GLN A 972 -9.20 6.66 -41.61
CA GLN A 972 -10.56 6.95 -41.19
C GLN A 972 -11.06 5.79 -40.31
N THR A 973 -11.54 6.14 -39.11
CA THR A 973 -12.13 5.17 -38.18
C THR A 973 -13.40 4.56 -38.78
N VAL A 974 -13.44 3.23 -38.83
CA VAL A 974 -14.59 2.44 -39.32
C VAL A 974 -15.15 1.47 -38.27
N ILE A 975 -14.38 1.22 -37.22
CA ILE A 975 -14.81 0.53 -36.01
C ILE A 975 -14.38 1.41 -34.83
N PRO A 976 -15.30 2.14 -34.18
CA PRO A 976 -14.97 3.07 -33.10
C PRO A 976 -14.56 2.38 -31.79
N SER A 977 -14.94 1.11 -31.61
CA SER A 977 -14.49 0.28 -30.50
C SER A 977 -14.36 -1.17 -30.98
N LEU A 978 -13.14 -1.70 -30.92
CA LEU A 978 -12.82 -3.08 -31.23
C LEU A 978 -13.17 -4.03 -30.08
N GLY A 979 -13.29 -3.51 -28.86
CA GLY A 979 -13.11 -4.28 -27.63
C GLY A 979 -11.64 -4.65 -27.40
N PHE A 980 -11.37 -5.41 -26.34
CA PHE A 980 -10.02 -5.86 -25.98
C PHE A 980 -10.06 -7.24 -25.30
N PRO A 981 -8.93 -7.98 -25.22
CA PRO A 981 -8.90 -9.26 -24.51
C PRO A 981 -9.19 -9.07 -23.02
N ALA A 982 -9.98 -9.97 -22.45
CA ALA A 982 -10.23 -10.01 -21.02
C ALA A 982 -9.07 -10.71 -20.29
N GLY A 983 -8.09 -9.99 -19.75
CA GLY A 983 -7.04 -10.55 -18.87
C GLY A 983 -5.95 -11.35 -19.58
N LEU A 984 -5.78 -12.64 -19.23
CA LEU A 984 -4.73 -13.52 -19.80
C LEU A 984 -5.01 -13.88 -21.27
N PRO A 985 -4.01 -14.44 -22.00
CA PRO A 985 -4.07 -14.58 -23.46
C PRO A 985 -5.35 -15.25 -23.99
N LYS A 986 -6.16 -14.46 -24.72
CA LYS A 986 -7.39 -14.91 -25.39
C LYS A 986 -7.43 -14.44 -26.82
N THR A 987 -8.17 -15.17 -27.66
CA THR A 987 -8.37 -14.80 -29.06
C THR A 987 -9.71 -14.07 -29.23
N MET A 988 -9.66 -12.78 -29.50
CA MET A 988 -10.82 -12.00 -29.91
C MET A 988 -10.99 -12.02 -31.43
N ILE A 989 -12.23 -11.85 -31.90
CA ILE A 989 -12.57 -11.85 -33.33
C ILE A 989 -13.08 -10.48 -33.78
N VAL A 990 -12.53 -9.98 -34.88
CA VAL A 990 -12.95 -8.71 -35.50
C VAL A 990 -13.41 -8.97 -36.92
N ASP A 991 -14.69 -8.69 -37.21
CA ASP A 991 -15.28 -8.82 -38.54
C ASP A 991 -15.07 -7.53 -39.35
N LEU A 992 -14.25 -7.62 -40.39
CA LEU A 992 -13.93 -6.52 -41.31
C LEU A 992 -14.75 -6.58 -42.61
N THR A 993 -15.69 -7.52 -42.72
CA THR A 993 -16.50 -7.70 -43.92
C THR A 993 -17.30 -6.43 -44.21
N GLY A 994 -17.05 -5.83 -45.38
CA GLY A 994 -17.71 -4.58 -45.79
C GLY A 994 -17.23 -3.31 -45.06
N LYS A 995 -16.12 -3.36 -44.31
CA LYS A 995 -15.58 -2.21 -43.57
C LYS A 995 -14.56 -1.36 -44.34
N PHE A 996 -14.00 -1.90 -45.43
CA PHE A 996 -13.02 -1.18 -46.24
C PHE A 996 -13.69 -0.13 -47.13
N LEU A 997 -13.13 1.08 -47.16
CA LEU A 997 -13.64 2.21 -47.95
C LEU A 997 -13.04 2.26 -49.37
N THR A 998 -11.97 1.50 -49.61
CA THR A 998 -11.23 1.41 -50.86
C THR A 998 -10.72 -0.03 -51.06
N HIS A 999 -9.96 -0.28 -52.14
CA HIS A 999 -9.24 -1.54 -52.35
C HIS A 999 -7.87 -1.57 -51.65
N ASP A 1000 -7.63 -0.63 -50.73
CA ASP A 1000 -6.52 -0.66 -49.79
C ASP A 1000 -6.96 -1.43 -48.55
N TYR A 1001 -6.38 -2.62 -48.36
CA TYR A 1001 -6.70 -3.53 -47.26
C TYR A 1001 -5.74 -3.37 -46.07
N GLN A 1002 -5.12 -2.20 -45.92
CA GLN A 1002 -4.43 -1.85 -44.69
C GLN A 1002 -5.40 -1.44 -43.59
N VAL A 1003 -5.10 -1.88 -42.36
CA VAL A 1003 -5.79 -1.45 -41.15
C VAL A 1003 -4.80 -0.84 -40.17
N ARG A 1004 -5.26 0.13 -39.37
CA ARG A 1004 -4.51 0.70 -38.24
C ARG A 1004 -5.35 0.54 -36.98
N ILE A 1005 -4.78 -0.14 -35.98
CA ILE A 1005 -5.36 -0.30 -34.64
C ILE A 1005 -4.66 0.71 -33.74
N VAL A 1006 -5.42 1.52 -33.01
CA VAL A 1006 -4.88 2.58 -32.14
C VAL A 1006 -5.48 2.43 -30.74
N THR A 1007 -4.67 2.58 -29.70
CA THR A 1007 -5.06 2.46 -28.29
C THR A 1007 -4.09 3.21 -27.38
N SER A 1008 -4.49 3.50 -26.14
CA SER A 1008 -3.57 3.89 -25.05
C SER A 1008 -3.49 2.85 -23.93
N MET A 1009 -4.21 1.74 -24.06
CA MET A 1009 -4.18 0.62 -23.12
C MET A 1009 -2.92 -0.23 -23.30
N ARG A 1010 -2.40 -0.81 -22.22
CA ARG A 1010 -1.27 -1.75 -22.23
C ARG A 1010 -1.69 -3.15 -22.72
N ILE A 1011 -1.94 -3.27 -24.02
CA ILE A 1011 -2.34 -4.52 -24.68
C ILE A 1011 -1.15 -5.08 -25.46
N TYR A 1012 -0.91 -6.37 -25.28
CA TYR A 1012 0.23 -7.07 -25.86
C TYR A 1012 -0.26 -8.13 -26.85
N TRP A 1013 -0.14 -7.83 -28.14
CA TRP A 1013 -0.57 -8.69 -29.25
C TRP A 1013 0.47 -9.77 -29.54
N ASP A 1014 0.14 -11.03 -29.27
CA ASP A 1014 1.03 -12.19 -29.44
C ASP A 1014 0.80 -12.87 -30.80
N GLN A 1015 -0.46 -12.90 -31.28
CA GLN A 1015 -0.78 -13.40 -32.61
C GLN A 1015 -1.92 -12.64 -33.28
N ILE A 1016 -1.77 -12.31 -34.56
CA ILE A 1016 -2.86 -11.83 -35.41
C ILE A 1016 -2.90 -12.63 -36.71
N LEU A 1017 -4.04 -13.24 -37.01
CA LEU A 1017 -4.28 -14.00 -38.24
C LEU A 1017 -5.44 -13.42 -39.04
N VAL A 1018 -5.29 -13.43 -40.37
CA VAL A 1018 -6.31 -13.08 -41.36
C VAL A 1018 -7.05 -14.34 -41.79
N ASN A 1019 -8.36 -14.36 -41.61
CA ASN A 1019 -9.23 -15.45 -42.02
C ASN A 1019 -10.22 -14.99 -43.08
N THR A 1020 -10.17 -15.64 -44.24
CA THR A 1020 -11.10 -15.40 -45.36
C THR A 1020 -12.03 -16.59 -45.63
N PHE A 1021 -12.06 -17.57 -44.74
CA PHE A 1021 -12.89 -18.77 -44.90
C PHE A 1021 -14.38 -18.40 -44.86
N PRO A 1022 -15.23 -18.83 -45.82
CA PRO A 1022 -16.66 -18.51 -45.82
C PRO A 1022 -17.39 -19.01 -44.56
N ALA A 1023 -18.43 -18.29 -44.13
CA ALA A 1023 -19.29 -18.74 -43.04
C ALA A 1023 -20.13 -19.97 -43.45
N GLN A 1024 -20.28 -20.93 -42.51
CA GLN A 1024 -21.12 -22.15 -42.53
C GLN A 1024 -20.44 -23.49 -42.93
N PRO A 1025 -19.70 -24.13 -42.02
CA PRO A 1025 -19.54 -25.59 -42.04
C PRO A 1025 -20.80 -26.28 -41.48
N ALA A 1026 -20.95 -27.58 -41.78
CA ALA A 1026 -21.85 -28.43 -41.01
C ALA A 1026 -21.34 -28.51 -39.57
N LEU A 1027 -22.13 -28.05 -38.60
CA LEU A 1027 -21.81 -28.01 -37.18
C LEU A 1027 -22.92 -28.71 -36.40
N LYS A 1028 -22.57 -29.61 -35.48
CA LYS A 1028 -23.54 -30.13 -34.50
C LYS A 1028 -23.23 -29.51 -33.14
N GLN A 1029 -24.26 -28.97 -32.51
CA GLN A 1029 -24.15 -28.25 -31.24
C GLN A 1029 -24.97 -28.97 -30.17
N TYR A 1030 -24.41 -29.11 -28.98
CA TYR A 1030 -25.08 -29.67 -27.82
C TYR A 1030 -24.80 -28.77 -26.62
N ARG A 1031 -25.83 -28.42 -25.86
CA ARG A 1031 -25.72 -27.63 -24.63
C ARG A 1031 -25.89 -28.55 -23.44
N LEU A 1032 -24.89 -28.64 -22.58
CA LEU A 1032 -24.93 -29.45 -21.36
C LEU A 1032 -25.00 -28.55 -20.15
N ALA A 1033 -26.09 -28.67 -19.38
CA ALA A 1033 -26.16 -28.10 -18.04
C ALA A 1033 -25.28 -28.91 -17.07
N PRO A 1034 -24.81 -28.29 -15.97
CA PRO A 1034 -24.08 -29.00 -14.92
C PRO A 1034 -24.86 -30.21 -14.41
N GLN A 1035 -24.25 -31.39 -14.43
CA GLN A 1035 -24.82 -32.59 -13.83
C GLN A 1035 -24.59 -32.60 -12.31
N ARG A 1036 -23.41 -32.13 -11.89
CA ARG A 1036 -23.01 -31.97 -10.49
C ARG A 1036 -22.06 -30.78 -10.38
N ALA A 1037 -22.24 -29.96 -9.36
CA ALA A 1037 -21.27 -28.97 -8.94
C ALA A 1037 -21.08 -29.00 -7.42
N GLU A 1038 -19.83 -28.86 -6.98
CA GLU A 1038 -19.46 -28.87 -5.57
C GLU A 1038 -18.46 -27.75 -5.26
N LEU A 1039 -18.84 -26.88 -4.33
CA LEU A 1039 -18.00 -25.80 -3.81
C LEU A 1039 -17.15 -26.31 -2.66
N ARG A 1040 -15.85 -26.04 -2.69
CA ARG A 1040 -14.88 -26.38 -1.64
C ARG A 1040 -13.82 -25.28 -1.52
N PHE A 1041 -12.99 -25.37 -0.49
CA PHE A 1041 -11.73 -24.63 -0.48
C PHE A 1041 -10.72 -25.37 -1.37
N GLY A 1042 -10.23 -24.70 -2.41
CA GLY A 1042 -9.26 -25.23 -3.37
C GLY A 1042 -7.82 -24.78 -3.10
N GLY A 1043 -7.62 -23.71 -2.33
CA GLY A 1043 -6.32 -23.07 -2.16
C GLY A 1043 -5.96 -22.19 -3.35
N PHE A 1044 -4.67 -21.87 -3.47
CA PHE A 1044 -4.12 -20.89 -4.40
C PHE A 1044 -3.07 -21.54 -5.31
N PRO A 1045 -3.42 -21.96 -6.53
CA PRO A 1045 -2.47 -22.47 -7.51
C PRO A 1045 -1.34 -21.46 -7.76
N ARG A 1046 -0.09 -21.91 -7.76
CA ARG A 1046 1.07 -21.01 -7.93
C ARG A 1046 1.21 -20.55 -9.36
N GLU A 1047 1.56 -19.27 -9.47
CA GLU A 1047 2.00 -18.70 -10.72
C GLU A 1047 3.43 -19.13 -11.08
N PHE A 1048 3.71 -19.27 -12.37
CA PHE A 1048 5.03 -19.54 -12.88
C PHE A 1048 5.21 -18.91 -14.26
N SER A 1049 6.45 -18.61 -14.62
CA SER A 1049 6.81 -18.15 -15.96
C SER A 1049 7.86 -19.09 -16.57
N PRO A 1050 7.52 -19.87 -17.62
CA PRO A 1050 8.46 -20.79 -18.26
C PRO A 1050 9.76 -20.16 -18.77
N ASP A 1051 9.73 -18.88 -19.11
CA ASP A 1051 10.80 -18.12 -19.78
C ASP A 1051 11.11 -16.78 -19.07
N GLY A 1052 10.50 -16.52 -17.92
CA GLY A 1052 10.66 -15.28 -17.15
C GLY A 1052 9.88 -14.07 -17.69
N ARG A 1053 9.06 -14.22 -18.74
CA ARG A 1053 8.26 -13.12 -19.32
C ARG A 1053 6.84 -13.06 -18.74
N SER A 1054 6.11 -11.99 -19.02
CA SER A 1054 4.66 -11.91 -18.79
C SER A 1054 3.87 -12.38 -20.01
N PRO A 1055 2.61 -12.81 -19.84
CA PRO A 1055 1.93 -13.01 -18.57
C PRO A 1055 2.38 -14.31 -17.90
N PHE A 1056 2.27 -14.40 -16.57
CA PHE A 1056 2.53 -15.62 -15.83
C PHE A 1056 1.38 -16.63 -16.03
N LEU A 1057 1.69 -17.93 -15.94
CA LEU A 1057 0.74 -19.03 -16.05
C LEU A 1057 0.56 -19.70 -14.69
N TYR A 1058 -0.37 -20.66 -14.57
CA TYR A 1058 -0.68 -21.34 -13.30
C TYR A 1058 -0.53 -22.85 -13.38
N ASP A 1059 0.02 -23.46 -12.32
CA ASP A 1059 0.09 -24.91 -12.16
C ASP A 1059 -0.86 -25.40 -11.07
N TYR A 1060 -1.90 -26.12 -11.48
CA TYR A 1060 -2.91 -26.69 -10.59
C TYR A 1060 -2.35 -27.68 -9.55
N ASP A 1061 -1.25 -28.37 -9.85
CA ASP A 1061 -0.68 -29.36 -8.93
C ASP A 1061 0.21 -28.70 -7.86
N TRP A 1062 0.46 -27.38 -7.97
CA TRP A 1062 1.26 -26.61 -7.03
C TRP A 1062 0.38 -25.60 -6.29
N ILE A 1063 -0.30 -26.04 -5.24
CA ILE A 1063 -1.29 -25.24 -4.50
C ILE A 1063 -0.69 -24.74 -3.19
N ASP A 1064 -0.74 -23.43 -2.97
CA ASP A 1064 -0.55 -22.84 -1.65
C ASP A 1064 -1.85 -22.92 -0.83
N PRO A 1065 -1.79 -23.32 0.44
CA PRO A 1065 -2.99 -23.48 1.27
C PRO A 1065 -3.53 -22.14 1.80
N VAL A 1066 -2.75 -21.06 1.68
CA VAL A 1066 -3.05 -19.73 2.21
C VAL A 1066 -2.53 -18.69 1.21
N ALA A 1067 -3.15 -17.52 1.20
CA ALA A 1067 -2.69 -16.37 0.43
C ALA A 1067 -2.50 -15.15 1.34
N PRO A 1068 -1.62 -14.21 0.94
CA PRO A 1068 -1.29 -13.05 1.76
C PRO A 1068 -2.26 -11.86 1.56
N TRP A 1069 -3.49 -12.08 1.06
CA TRP A 1069 -4.47 -11.04 0.72
C TRP A 1069 -5.80 -11.15 1.49
N LYS A 1070 -6.53 -10.02 1.53
CA LYS A 1070 -7.84 -9.83 2.17
C LYS A 1070 -8.96 -10.67 1.54
N SER A 1071 -10.08 -10.80 2.26
CA SER A 1071 -11.35 -11.35 1.76
C SER A 1071 -12.48 -10.38 2.07
N HIS A 1072 -13.39 -10.17 1.11
CA HIS A 1072 -14.59 -9.36 1.33
C HIS A 1072 -15.41 -9.85 2.51
N THR A 1073 -15.95 -8.91 3.26
CA THR A 1073 -16.76 -9.21 4.43
C THR A 1073 -18.23 -9.46 4.03
N GLY A 1074 -18.87 -10.52 4.53
CA GLY A 1074 -20.28 -10.82 4.24
C GLY A 1074 -20.61 -12.32 4.21
N ASP A 1075 -21.80 -12.65 3.72
CA ASP A 1075 -22.27 -14.03 3.62
C ASP A 1075 -21.86 -14.68 2.29
N TYR A 1076 -21.15 -15.79 2.36
CA TYR A 1076 -20.73 -16.61 1.23
C TYR A 1076 -21.51 -17.90 1.15
N THR A 1077 -21.49 -18.51 -0.04
CA THR A 1077 -22.09 -19.83 -0.24
C THR A 1077 -21.35 -20.88 0.61
N ARG A 1078 -22.13 -21.72 1.30
CA ARG A 1078 -21.65 -22.86 2.09
C ARG A 1078 -20.94 -23.88 1.19
N PHE A 1079 -19.93 -24.55 1.73
CA PHE A 1079 -19.30 -25.68 1.05
C PHE A 1079 -20.27 -26.84 0.82
N GLY A 1080 -19.98 -27.65 -0.20
CA GLY A 1080 -20.78 -28.78 -0.63
C GLY A 1080 -21.51 -28.52 -1.94
N GLU A 1081 -22.63 -29.23 -2.12
CA GLU A 1081 -23.37 -29.27 -3.39
C GLU A 1081 -24.05 -27.91 -3.70
N VAL A 1082 -23.86 -27.44 -4.95
CA VAL A 1082 -24.33 -26.14 -5.46
C VAL A 1082 -24.88 -26.21 -6.89
N THR A 1083 -25.14 -27.39 -7.45
CA THR A 1083 -25.52 -27.60 -8.87
C THR A 1083 -26.74 -26.78 -9.27
N ASP A 1084 -27.74 -26.68 -8.39
CA ASP A 1084 -28.99 -25.97 -8.69
C ASP A 1084 -28.78 -24.47 -8.91
N LEU A 1085 -27.74 -23.88 -8.31
CA LEU A 1085 -27.38 -22.46 -8.45
C LEU A 1085 -26.61 -22.14 -9.74
N LEU A 1086 -26.31 -23.13 -10.58
CA LEU A 1086 -25.50 -22.94 -11.79
C LEU A 1086 -26.25 -23.31 -13.08
N LYS A 1087 -27.55 -23.62 -12.99
CA LYS A 1087 -28.35 -24.13 -14.12
C LYS A 1087 -29.01 -23.02 -14.95
N SER A 1088 -29.35 -21.90 -14.32
CA SER A 1088 -30.05 -20.79 -14.97
C SER A 1088 -29.73 -19.47 -14.27
N LYS A 1089 -29.80 -18.39 -15.04
CA LYS A 1089 -29.60 -17.02 -14.60
C LYS A 1089 -30.82 -16.51 -13.84
N GLU A 1090 -30.72 -16.49 -12.52
CA GLU A 1090 -31.83 -16.16 -11.60
C GLU A 1090 -31.42 -15.16 -10.51
N ASP A 1091 -30.25 -14.52 -10.64
CA ASP A 1091 -29.64 -13.68 -9.61
C ASP A 1091 -29.36 -14.45 -8.30
N MET A 1092 -29.19 -15.79 -8.33
CA MET A 1092 -28.99 -16.66 -7.17
C MET A 1092 -27.62 -17.35 -7.21
N TYR A 1093 -26.62 -16.65 -6.68
CA TYR A 1093 -25.22 -16.96 -6.94
C TYR A 1093 -24.59 -18.09 -6.11
N VAL A 1094 -23.62 -18.77 -6.70
CA VAL A 1094 -22.48 -19.31 -5.96
C VAL A 1094 -21.53 -18.15 -5.63
N ILE A 1095 -21.56 -17.67 -4.39
CA ILE A 1095 -20.68 -16.61 -3.89
C ILE A 1095 -19.38 -17.23 -3.41
N MET A 1096 -18.29 -16.98 -4.13
CA MET A 1096 -16.97 -17.54 -3.88
C MET A 1096 -16.03 -16.50 -3.28
N ARG A 1097 -15.33 -16.91 -2.24
CA ARG A 1097 -14.21 -16.19 -1.63
C ARG A 1097 -12.91 -16.57 -2.33
N ASN A 1098 -11.89 -15.74 -2.21
CA ASN A 1098 -10.52 -16.12 -2.54
C ASN A 1098 -10.10 -17.46 -1.88
N GLY A 1099 -9.43 -18.30 -2.66
CA GLY A 1099 -9.07 -19.68 -2.38
C GLY A 1099 -10.20 -20.70 -2.58
N ASP A 1100 -11.44 -20.28 -2.83
CA ASP A 1100 -12.52 -21.23 -3.10
C ASP A 1100 -12.44 -21.79 -4.52
N GLU A 1101 -12.97 -23.00 -4.69
CA GLU A 1101 -13.04 -23.69 -5.96
C GLU A 1101 -14.41 -24.37 -6.13
N ILE A 1102 -15.00 -24.22 -7.32
CA ILE A 1102 -16.13 -25.03 -7.77
C ILE A 1102 -15.59 -26.11 -8.71
N GLN A 1103 -15.85 -27.38 -8.40
CA GLN A 1103 -15.73 -28.46 -9.38
C GLN A 1103 -17.08 -28.64 -10.08
N ILE A 1104 -17.08 -28.65 -11.41
CA ILE A 1104 -18.28 -28.75 -12.25
C ILE A 1104 -18.14 -29.94 -13.20
N ASP A 1105 -19.07 -30.88 -13.12
CA ASP A 1105 -19.09 -32.08 -13.95
C ASP A 1105 -20.29 -32.04 -14.92
N PHE A 1106 -20.01 -32.28 -16.20
CA PHE A 1106 -21.01 -32.37 -17.29
C PHE A 1106 -21.13 -33.81 -17.81
N ALA A 1107 -22.34 -34.26 -18.11
CA ALA A 1107 -22.60 -35.64 -18.52
C ALA A 1107 -22.15 -35.94 -19.95
N ALA A 1108 -20.90 -36.37 -20.14
CA ALA A 1108 -20.36 -36.76 -21.45
C ALA A 1108 -21.13 -37.95 -22.07
N SER A 1109 -21.71 -38.80 -21.22
CA SER A 1109 -22.54 -39.94 -21.63
C SER A 1109 -23.83 -39.57 -22.38
N GLN A 1110 -24.28 -38.31 -22.30
CA GLN A 1110 -25.46 -37.82 -23.04
C GLN A 1110 -25.17 -37.49 -24.50
N LEU A 1111 -23.89 -37.49 -24.91
CA LEU A 1111 -23.48 -37.08 -26.25
C LEU A 1111 -23.33 -38.27 -27.20
N PRO A 1112 -23.68 -38.10 -28.49
CA PRO A 1112 -23.38 -39.12 -29.49
C PRO A 1112 -21.87 -39.21 -29.78
N PRO A 1113 -21.39 -40.32 -30.37
CA PRO A 1113 -20.04 -40.42 -30.90
C PRO A 1113 -19.77 -39.34 -31.95
N VAL A 1114 -18.54 -38.81 -31.95
CA VAL A 1114 -18.09 -37.82 -32.94
C VAL A 1114 -18.10 -38.47 -34.34
N PRO A 1115 -18.67 -37.84 -35.38
CA PRO A 1115 -18.63 -38.37 -36.74
C PRO A 1115 -17.21 -38.62 -37.24
N ALA A 1116 -17.04 -39.59 -38.14
CA ALA A 1116 -15.72 -39.86 -38.74
C ALA A 1116 -15.20 -38.64 -39.51
N GLY A 1117 -13.93 -38.26 -39.30
CA GLY A 1117 -13.31 -37.08 -39.89
C GLY A 1117 -13.66 -35.75 -39.21
N TRP A 1118 -14.42 -35.80 -38.11
CA TRP A 1118 -14.77 -34.63 -37.30
C TRP A 1118 -13.97 -34.59 -36.00
N ALA A 1119 -13.88 -33.40 -35.41
CA ALA A 1119 -13.32 -33.13 -34.10
C ALA A 1119 -14.41 -32.59 -33.18
N ARG A 1120 -14.18 -32.68 -31.87
CA ARG A 1120 -15.02 -32.08 -30.83
C ARG A 1120 -14.24 -30.98 -30.12
N SER A 1121 -14.84 -29.79 -30.07
CA SER A 1121 -14.38 -28.63 -29.32
C SER A 1121 -15.46 -28.20 -28.34
N PHE A 1122 -15.09 -27.37 -27.36
CA PHE A 1122 -16.00 -26.95 -26.31
C PHE A 1122 -15.89 -25.44 -26.10
N PHE A 1123 -17.01 -24.78 -25.84
CA PHE A 1123 -17.03 -23.47 -25.21
C PHE A 1123 -17.62 -23.63 -23.81
N PHE A 1124 -16.90 -23.15 -22.79
CA PHE A 1124 -17.42 -23.04 -21.44
C PHE A 1124 -18.08 -21.67 -21.32
N TYR A 1125 -19.40 -21.68 -21.14
CA TYR A 1125 -20.17 -20.50 -20.85
C TYR A 1125 -20.25 -20.31 -19.34
N ALA A 1126 -20.02 -19.09 -18.88
CA ALA A 1126 -20.29 -18.69 -17.53
C ALA A 1126 -20.99 -17.34 -17.52
N ASP A 1127 -21.89 -17.16 -16.57
CA ASP A 1127 -22.53 -15.90 -16.26
C ASP A 1127 -22.37 -15.58 -14.78
N GLY A 1128 -22.06 -14.33 -14.48
CA GLY A 1128 -21.86 -13.88 -13.12
C GLY A 1128 -21.31 -12.46 -13.02
N PHE A 1129 -20.84 -12.14 -11.84
CA PHE A 1129 -20.18 -10.87 -11.52
C PHE A 1129 -18.90 -11.15 -10.73
N GLY A 1130 -18.01 -10.17 -10.71
CA GLY A 1130 -16.78 -10.19 -9.92
C GLY A 1130 -16.58 -8.83 -9.28
N LYS A 1131 -16.06 -8.80 -8.05
CA LYS A 1131 -15.77 -7.55 -7.36
C LYS A 1131 -14.41 -7.62 -6.69
N ASP A 1132 -13.55 -6.69 -7.05
CA ASP A 1132 -12.21 -6.54 -6.46
C ASP A 1132 -12.25 -5.78 -5.12
N MET A 1133 -11.07 -5.66 -4.52
CA MET A 1133 -10.86 -5.08 -3.20
C MET A 1133 -9.98 -3.82 -3.24
N ASP A 1134 -9.87 -3.16 -4.39
CA ASP A 1134 -9.13 -1.91 -4.51
C ASP A 1134 -9.80 -0.80 -3.68
N THR A 1135 -9.03 0.01 -2.97
CA THR A 1135 -9.52 1.05 -2.06
C THR A 1135 -10.51 2.01 -2.73
N HIS A 1136 -10.35 2.27 -4.03
CA HIS A 1136 -11.21 3.16 -4.81
C HIS A 1136 -12.41 2.46 -5.46
N SER A 1137 -12.43 1.12 -5.48
CA SER A 1137 -13.57 0.35 -5.97
C SER A 1137 -14.79 0.51 -5.08
N ALA A 1138 -15.98 0.23 -5.62
CA ALA A 1138 -17.23 0.47 -4.93
C ALA A 1138 -17.54 -0.65 -3.91
N SER A 1139 -17.62 -0.28 -2.63
CA SER A 1139 -17.82 -1.23 -1.53
C SER A 1139 -16.76 -2.36 -1.54
N PRO A 1140 -15.47 -1.99 -1.55
CA PRO A 1140 -14.37 -2.93 -1.82
C PRO A 1140 -14.17 -3.89 -0.65
N ASP A 1141 -14.68 -3.56 0.54
CA ASP A 1141 -14.53 -4.36 1.74
C ASP A 1141 -15.68 -5.36 1.99
N SER A 1142 -16.71 -5.42 1.14
CA SER A 1142 -17.91 -6.23 1.43
C SER A 1142 -18.40 -7.06 0.26
N VAL A 1143 -18.99 -8.24 0.53
CA VAL A 1143 -19.74 -9.04 -0.44
C VAL A 1143 -21.01 -8.30 -0.88
N THR A 1144 -21.52 -7.37 -0.07
CA THR A 1144 -22.72 -6.59 -0.38
C THR A 1144 -22.36 -5.17 -0.85
N PRO A 1145 -23.27 -4.46 -1.54
CA PRO A 1145 -24.57 -4.91 -2.08
C PRO A 1145 -24.43 -6.06 -3.10
N LEU A 1146 -25.36 -7.01 -3.11
CA LEU A 1146 -25.36 -8.08 -4.12
C LEU A 1146 -25.76 -7.51 -5.49
N PRO A 1147 -25.06 -7.83 -6.57
CA PRO A 1147 -25.45 -7.42 -7.92
C PRO A 1147 -26.73 -8.16 -8.36
N PHE A 1148 -27.40 -7.64 -9.39
CA PHE A 1148 -28.50 -8.31 -10.08
C PHE A 1148 -28.60 -7.80 -11.50
N HIS A 1149 -29.01 -8.64 -12.44
CA HIS A 1149 -28.89 -8.36 -13.87
C HIS A 1149 -29.75 -7.20 -14.39
N SER A 1150 -30.83 -6.86 -13.67
CA SER A 1150 -31.70 -5.73 -14.03
C SER A 1150 -31.28 -4.40 -13.38
N MET A 1151 -30.16 -4.36 -12.66
CA MET A 1151 -29.66 -3.11 -12.06
C MET A 1151 -29.24 -2.11 -13.12
N SER A 1152 -29.47 -0.82 -12.88
CA SER A 1152 -29.08 0.23 -13.84
C SER A 1152 -27.59 0.52 -13.84
N GLN A 1153 -26.93 0.38 -12.68
CA GLN A 1153 -25.50 0.61 -12.46
C GLN A 1153 -25.07 -0.06 -11.15
N TYR A 1154 -23.76 -0.15 -10.88
CA TYR A 1154 -23.24 -0.57 -9.58
C TYR A 1154 -22.22 0.46 -9.04
N PRO A 1155 -22.38 0.99 -7.82
CA PRO A 1155 -23.49 0.77 -6.89
C PRO A 1155 -24.82 1.28 -7.43
N TYR A 1156 -25.87 0.45 -7.34
CA TYR A 1156 -27.20 0.84 -7.80
C TYR A 1156 -27.81 1.93 -6.91
N PRO A 1157 -28.66 2.81 -7.46
CA PRO A 1157 -29.31 3.88 -6.70
C PRO A 1157 -30.24 3.31 -5.61
N ALA A 1158 -30.53 4.10 -4.58
CA ALA A 1158 -31.39 3.66 -3.47
C ALA A 1158 -32.83 3.28 -3.87
N THR A 1159 -33.26 3.65 -5.07
CA THR A 1159 -34.55 3.25 -5.68
C THR A 1159 -34.56 1.80 -6.17
N GLU A 1160 -33.38 1.21 -6.33
CA GLU A 1160 -33.15 -0.15 -6.76
C GLU A 1160 -32.67 -1.01 -5.59
N ARG A 1161 -32.97 -2.31 -5.65
CA ARG A 1161 -32.55 -3.27 -4.64
C ARG A 1161 -32.47 -4.65 -5.24
N TYR A 1162 -31.51 -5.43 -4.75
CA TYR A 1162 -31.46 -6.87 -4.98
C TYR A 1162 -32.81 -7.54 -4.65
N PRO A 1163 -33.28 -8.53 -5.45
CA PRO A 1163 -34.55 -9.20 -5.23
C PRO A 1163 -34.72 -9.76 -3.81
N ALA A 1164 -35.94 -9.66 -3.28
CA ALA A 1164 -36.27 -10.04 -1.91
C ALA A 1164 -37.62 -10.79 -1.80
N ASP A 1165 -38.02 -11.48 -2.87
CA ASP A 1165 -39.12 -12.44 -2.81
C ASP A 1165 -38.72 -13.70 -2.00
N GLU A 1166 -39.70 -14.57 -1.75
CA GLU A 1166 -39.50 -15.75 -0.90
C GLU A 1166 -38.44 -16.72 -1.45
N ALA A 1167 -38.30 -16.83 -2.77
CA ALA A 1167 -37.31 -17.73 -3.38
C ALA A 1167 -35.88 -17.24 -3.09
N HIS A 1168 -35.64 -15.93 -3.25
CA HIS A 1168 -34.33 -15.32 -2.95
C HIS A 1168 -34.00 -15.36 -1.46
N LEU A 1169 -34.99 -15.11 -0.59
CA LEU A 1169 -34.79 -15.20 0.86
C LEU A 1169 -34.48 -16.64 1.31
N GLU A 1170 -35.13 -17.64 0.71
CA GLU A 1170 -34.83 -19.05 0.99
C GLU A 1170 -33.47 -19.48 0.45
N TYR A 1171 -33.08 -19.02 -0.75
CA TYR A 1171 -31.74 -19.19 -1.28
C TYR A 1171 -30.68 -18.67 -0.28
N GLN A 1172 -30.85 -17.44 0.21
CA GLN A 1172 -29.91 -16.86 1.17
C GLN A 1172 -29.83 -17.67 2.46
N ARG A 1173 -30.97 -18.09 3.02
CA ARG A 1173 -31.00 -18.93 4.24
C ARG A 1173 -30.36 -20.30 4.03
N LYS A 1174 -30.54 -20.91 2.85
CA LYS A 1174 -30.09 -22.27 2.54
C LYS A 1174 -28.62 -22.32 2.13
N TYR A 1175 -28.16 -21.36 1.33
CA TYR A 1175 -26.85 -21.39 0.69
C TYR A 1175 -25.86 -20.38 1.29
N ASN A 1176 -26.25 -19.13 1.54
CA ASN A 1176 -25.34 -18.09 2.04
C ASN A 1176 -25.16 -18.16 3.57
N THR A 1177 -24.59 -19.28 4.04
CA THR A 1177 -24.46 -19.54 5.49
C THR A 1177 -23.01 -19.53 5.98
N ARG A 1178 -22.03 -19.43 5.07
CA ARG A 1178 -20.62 -19.26 5.44
C ARG A 1178 -20.34 -17.77 5.57
N GLU A 1179 -20.42 -17.28 6.80
CA GLU A 1179 -20.18 -15.88 7.09
C GLU A 1179 -18.68 -15.62 7.19
N VAL A 1180 -18.24 -14.58 6.49
CA VAL A 1180 -16.97 -13.91 6.72
C VAL A 1180 -17.31 -12.63 7.47
N PRO A 1181 -17.14 -12.61 8.81
CA PRO A 1181 -17.07 -11.48 9.72
C PRO A 1181 -17.50 -10.06 9.42
N SER A 1182 -18.39 -9.68 8.51
CA SER A 1182 -18.57 -8.23 8.32
C SER A 1182 -19.16 -7.63 9.58
N ILE A 1183 -18.74 -6.40 9.82
CA ILE A 1183 -19.45 -5.51 10.70
C ILE A 1183 -20.96 -5.54 10.23
N LEU A 1184 -21.35 -5.70 8.96
CA LEU A 1184 -22.75 -5.57 8.48
C LEU A 1184 -23.64 -6.83 8.49
N SER A 1185 -23.07 -8.03 8.50
CA SER A 1185 -23.77 -9.29 8.18
C SER A 1185 -24.48 -9.87 9.40
N GLN A 1186 -24.00 -9.58 10.60
CA GLN A 1186 -24.69 -10.03 11.81
C GLN A 1186 -25.89 -9.11 12.14
N LEU A 1187 -26.12 -8.06 11.34
CA LEU A 1187 -27.26 -7.13 11.41
C LEU A 1187 -28.36 -7.42 10.37
N LYS A 1188 -28.23 -8.41 9.49
CA LYS A 1188 -29.36 -8.78 8.58
C LYS A 1188 -30.21 -9.95 9.07
N ARG A 1189 -29.68 -10.80 9.95
CA ARG A 1189 -30.44 -11.91 10.55
C ARG A 1189 -31.40 -11.44 11.62
#